data_AF-A0A146FR62-F1
#
_entry.id   AF-A0A146FR62-F1
#
_cell.length_a   1.000
_cell.length_b   1.000
_cell.length_c   1.000
_cell.angle_alpha   90.00
_cell.angle_beta   90.00
_cell.angle_gamma   90.00
#
_symmetry.space_group_name_H-M   'P 1'
#
loop_
_entity.id
_entity.type
_entity.pdbx_description
1 polymer ?
#
loop_
_entity_poly.entity_id
_entity_poly.type
_entity_poly.pdbx_seq_one_letter_code
_entity_poly.pdbx_strand_id
1 'polypeptide(L)'
;MAGTRPMSNRWTLLLSLVILLGCLVIPGVTVKHENFKTCSQSGFCKRNRAFADDASAQGPSWTSPYELDSSSIQFKDGQLHGTILKSVSANEKVKLPLVVSFLESGAARVVVDEEKRLNGDIQLRHDSKARKERYNEAEKWVLVGGLELSKTATLKPETETGFTRVLYGPDNQFEAVIRHAPFSADFKRDGQTHVQLNNKGYLNMEHWRPKVEVEGEGEQQTQEDESTWWDESFGGNTDTKPRGPESVGLDITFPGYKHVFGIPEHADSLSLKETRGGEGNHEEPYRMYNADVFEYELNSPMTLYGAIPFMQAHRKDSTVGVFWLNAAETWVDIVKSTSSPNPLALGVGATTDTQSHWFSESGQLDVFVFLGPTPQEISKTYGELTGYTQLPQHFAIAYHQCRWNYITDEDVKEVDRNFDKYQIPYDVIWLDIEYTDDRKYFTWDPLTFPDPISMEEQLDESERKLVVIIDPHIKNQDKYSISQEMTSKDLATKNKDGEIYDGWCWPGSSHWIDTFNPAAIKWWISLFKFDKFKGTLSNVFIWNDMNEPSVFNGPETTMPKDNLHHGNWEHRDIHNVHGITLVNATYDALLERKKGEVRRPFILTRSYYAGAQRMSAMWTGDNQATWEHLAASIPMVLNNGIAGFPFAGADAIRLRYQLLPAWYTAFHEASVNGMPIVRPQYYAHPWDEAGFAIDDQLYLGSTGLLAKPVVSEEATTADIYLADDEKYYDYFDYTVYQGAGKRHTVPAPMETVPLLMQGGHVIPRKDRPRRSSALMRWDPYTLVVVLDKNGQADGSLYVDDGETFDYERGAYIHRRFRFQESALVSEDVGTKGPKTAEYLKTMANVRVERVVVVDPPKEWQGKTSVTVIEDGASAASTAPMQYHSQSDGKAAYAVVKNPNVGIGKTWRIESLVLANSLRSHSELSISTSFAPDAAAAPSQSPETASSARSLPRRRHKTDWAIAPQPPIFYWFGALYSFSLLIQAVITVGVQVVLLKVALDNRPSPGLKNSVEHVPFSSVDNGGFARPYDFWQWKSAKPVVDSYWMFLAYFVGALTFIQVLLPPLANSESYIGLLGYVGLAVEATLPLPQIFKNHKSRSCAGFRLSVLAAWIIGDIMKLSYFFCSQEVIPWAFRMCGLFQCVCDLYLGVQFWMYSGASFRTAGSPRGPSGSFNVEEKDIRMT
;
A
#
# COMPACT_ATOMS: atom_id res chain seq x y z
N MET A 1 12.35 53.09 48.36
CA MET A 1 13.25 52.01 48.82
C MET A 1 12.48 50.70 48.79
N ALA A 2 12.90 49.72 48.01
CA ALA A 2 12.65 48.27 48.17
C ALA A 2 13.42 47.59 47.03
N GLY A 3 14.40 46.75 47.35
CA GLY A 3 15.34 46.23 46.34
C GLY A 3 14.83 44.97 45.65
N THR A 4 14.95 44.92 44.32
CA THR A 4 14.81 43.68 43.54
C THR A 4 16.12 42.89 43.61
N ARG A 5 16.06 41.65 44.14
CA ARG A 5 17.15 40.68 43.99
C ARG A 5 17.07 40.03 42.59
N PRO A 6 18.19 39.79 41.90
CA PRO A 6 18.18 39.03 40.66
C PRO A 6 17.87 37.55 40.94
N MET A 7 17.02 36.93 40.13
CA MET A 7 16.88 35.48 40.10
C MET A 7 18.21 34.84 39.67
N SER A 8 18.60 33.74 40.30
CA SER A 8 19.90 33.11 40.03
C SER A 8 19.92 32.40 38.67
N ASN A 9 21.04 32.50 37.95
CA ASN A 9 21.27 31.88 36.64
C ASN A 9 20.98 30.36 36.57
N ARG A 10 20.89 29.67 37.72
CA ARG A 10 20.51 28.25 37.79
C ARG A 10 19.08 27.99 37.32
N TRP A 11 18.15 28.93 37.53
CA TRP A 11 16.75 28.73 37.13
C TRP A 11 16.56 28.82 35.63
N THR A 12 17.21 29.77 34.96
CA THR A 12 17.22 29.85 33.50
C THR A 12 17.83 28.59 32.89
N LEU A 13 18.98 28.13 33.43
CA LEU A 13 19.63 26.92 32.94
C LEU A 13 18.74 25.67 33.10
N LEU A 14 18.05 25.52 34.25
CA LEU A 14 17.18 24.39 34.50
C LEU A 14 15.91 24.43 33.62
N LEU A 15 15.31 25.60 33.42
CA LEU A 15 14.15 25.75 32.55
C LEU A 15 14.52 25.48 31.09
N SER A 16 15.68 25.97 30.63
CA SER A 16 16.22 25.64 29.30
C SER A 16 16.51 24.14 29.16
N LEU A 17 17.00 23.46 30.20
CA LEU A 17 17.23 22.01 30.19
C LEU A 17 15.92 21.22 30.14
N VAL A 18 14.89 21.65 30.88
CA VAL A 18 13.55 21.03 30.86
C VAL A 18 12.85 21.28 29.52
N ILE A 19 13.02 22.45 28.90
CA ILE A 19 12.53 22.71 27.54
C ILE A 19 13.31 21.87 26.52
N LEU A 20 14.65 21.74 26.63
CA LEU A 20 15.42 20.84 25.76
C LEU A 20 14.95 19.38 25.91
N LEU A 21 14.80 18.89 27.14
CA LEU A 21 14.31 17.54 27.43
C LEU A 21 12.85 17.34 26.97
N GLY A 22 12.00 18.36 27.06
CA GLY A 22 10.65 18.33 26.52
C GLY A 22 10.61 18.32 25.00
N CYS A 23 11.50 19.06 24.33
CA CYS A 23 11.70 19.01 22.88
C CYS A 23 12.37 17.71 22.38
N LEU A 24 13.00 16.95 23.28
CA LEU A 24 13.51 15.60 23.00
C LEU A 24 12.44 14.50 23.19
N VAL A 25 11.26 14.83 23.74
CA VAL A 25 10.08 13.95 23.69
C VAL A 25 9.30 14.24 22.42
N ILE A 26 9.83 13.75 21.31
CA ILE A 26 9.04 13.57 20.08
C ILE A 26 8.00 12.48 20.37
N PRO A 27 6.72 12.62 19.99
CA PRO A 27 5.78 11.51 19.99
C PRO A 27 6.35 10.40 19.10
N GLY A 28 6.54 9.19 19.66
CA GLY A 28 7.03 8.05 18.88
C GLY A 28 5.97 7.57 17.90
N VAL A 29 6.02 8.11 16.68
CA VAL A 29 5.27 7.70 15.49
C VAL A 29 6.30 7.64 14.36
N THR A 30 6.95 6.48 14.24
CA THR A 30 8.07 6.24 13.33
C THR A 30 8.16 4.75 13.05
N VAL A 31 8.34 4.38 11.79
CA VAL A 31 8.70 3.00 11.40
C VAL A 31 9.86 2.48 12.26
N LYS A 32 9.74 1.22 12.70
CA LYS A 32 10.77 0.56 13.50
C LYS A 32 11.86 0.03 12.59
N HIS A 33 12.79 0.88 12.17
CA HIS A 33 13.89 0.49 11.29
C HIS A 33 14.69 -0.71 11.84
N GLU A 34 14.77 -0.91 13.16
CA GLU A 34 15.42 -2.08 13.76
C GLU A 34 14.77 -3.42 13.38
N ASN A 35 13.52 -3.41 12.90
CA ASN A 35 12.82 -4.59 12.41
C ASN A 35 13.10 -4.89 10.93
N PHE A 36 13.70 -3.99 10.15
CA PHE A 36 13.88 -4.16 8.71
C PHE A 36 15.35 -4.02 8.30
N LYS A 37 15.87 -4.92 7.47
CA LYS A 37 17.28 -4.87 7.06
C LYS A 37 17.54 -3.70 6.11
N THR A 38 18.60 -2.94 6.42
CA THR A 38 19.38 -2.19 5.43
C THR A 38 20.16 -3.14 4.53
N CYS A 39 20.66 -2.68 3.38
CA CYS A 39 21.50 -3.50 2.51
C CYS A 39 22.74 -4.05 3.22
N SER A 40 23.31 -3.29 4.17
CA SER A 40 24.47 -3.71 4.95
C SER A 40 24.20 -4.92 5.88
N GLN A 41 22.93 -5.11 6.29
CA GLN A 41 22.45 -6.19 7.15
C GLN A 41 21.87 -7.38 6.37
N SER A 42 21.63 -7.22 5.06
CA SER A 42 21.24 -8.32 4.17
C SER A 42 22.50 -8.87 3.50
N GLY A 43 22.95 -10.05 3.91
CA GLY A 43 24.26 -10.58 3.53
C GLY A 43 24.57 -10.58 2.03
N PHE A 44 23.60 -10.97 1.20
CA PHE A 44 23.76 -10.96 -0.25
C PHE A 44 23.73 -9.54 -0.84
N CYS A 45 22.98 -8.60 -0.25
CA CYS A 45 22.99 -7.21 -0.66
C CYS A 45 24.36 -6.57 -0.40
N LYS A 46 24.91 -6.76 0.81
CA LYS A 46 26.28 -6.38 1.17
C LYS A 46 27.30 -6.93 0.17
N ARG A 47 27.23 -8.22 -0.19
CA ARG A 47 28.17 -8.84 -1.15
C ARG A 47 28.04 -8.28 -2.56
N ASN A 48 26.82 -8.08 -3.09
CA ASN A 48 26.63 -7.54 -4.43
C ASN A 48 26.98 -6.05 -4.53
N ARG A 49 26.71 -5.24 -3.49
CA ARG A 49 27.21 -3.86 -3.43
C ARG A 49 28.74 -3.81 -3.40
N ALA A 50 29.38 -4.60 -2.54
CA ALA A 50 30.84 -4.67 -2.47
C ALA A 50 31.47 -5.11 -3.80
N PHE A 51 30.89 -6.11 -4.48
CA PHE A 51 31.34 -6.54 -5.81
C PHE A 51 31.28 -5.42 -6.86
N ALA A 52 30.19 -4.64 -6.87
CA ALA A 52 30.05 -3.47 -7.74
C ALA A 52 31.05 -2.35 -7.37
N ASP A 53 31.36 -2.16 -6.08
CA ASP A 53 32.30 -1.16 -5.60
C ASP A 53 33.75 -1.54 -5.96
N ASP A 54 34.15 -2.80 -5.77
CA ASP A 54 35.46 -3.33 -6.14
C ASP A 54 35.69 -3.29 -7.67
N ALA A 55 34.65 -3.62 -8.45
CA ALA A 55 34.65 -3.47 -9.90
C ALA A 55 34.80 -2.00 -10.33
N SER A 56 34.06 -1.09 -9.68
CA SER A 56 34.12 0.36 -9.94
C SER A 56 35.48 0.96 -9.60
N ALA A 57 36.07 0.57 -8.46
CA ALA A 57 37.35 1.06 -7.98
C ALA A 57 38.53 0.68 -8.90
N GLN A 58 38.44 -0.48 -9.55
CA GLN A 58 39.38 -0.92 -10.59
C GLN A 58 39.19 -0.18 -11.92
N GLY A 59 38.01 0.41 -12.18
CA GLY A 59 37.74 1.21 -13.36
C GLY A 59 38.10 0.49 -14.68
N PRO A 60 38.85 1.10 -15.61
CA PRO A 60 39.18 0.49 -16.89
C PRO A 60 40.01 -0.80 -16.86
N SER A 61 40.62 -1.18 -15.71
CA SER A 61 41.29 -2.48 -15.57
C SER A 61 40.38 -3.60 -15.09
N TRP A 62 39.15 -3.30 -14.66
CA TRP A 62 38.15 -4.33 -14.37
C TRP A 62 37.78 -5.09 -15.64
N THR A 63 37.56 -6.39 -15.50
CA THR A 63 36.99 -7.22 -16.57
C THR A 63 36.11 -8.28 -15.90
N SER A 64 34.84 -8.32 -16.27
CA SER A 64 33.89 -9.30 -15.73
C SER A 64 34.43 -10.73 -15.92
N PRO A 65 34.48 -11.59 -14.89
CA PRO A 65 35.13 -12.91 -14.95
C PRO A 65 34.32 -13.96 -15.75
N TYR A 66 33.31 -13.53 -16.50
CA TYR A 66 32.35 -14.33 -17.25
C TYR A 66 32.65 -14.25 -18.74
N GLU A 67 32.78 -15.41 -19.39
CA GLU A 67 32.97 -15.53 -20.84
C GLU A 67 31.96 -16.51 -21.44
N LEU A 68 31.34 -16.19 -22.57
CA LEU A 68 30.50 -17.12 -23.31
C LEU A 68 31.39 -18.02 -24.18
N ASP A 69 31.35 -19.33 -23.94
CA ASP A 69 32.09 -20.30 -24.75
C ASP A 69 31.53 -20.34 -26.17
N SER A 70 32.28 -19.76 -27.12
CA SER A 70 31.88 -19.68 -28.53
C SER A 70 31.65 -21.05 -29.19
N SER A 71 32.24 -22.13 -28.67
CA SER A 71 32.02 -23.50 -29.16
C SER A 71 30.70 -24.11 -28.70
N SER A 72 30.09 -23.56 -27.63
CA SER A 72 28.80 -23.98 -27.10
C SER A 72 27.60 -23.32 -27.80
N ILE A 73 27.82 -22.25 -28.58
CA ILE A 73 26.75 -21.42 -29.14
C ILE A 73 25.96 -22.18 -30.21
N GLN A 74 24.65 -22.28 -30.01
CA GLN A 74 23.72 -22.85 -30.97
C GLN A 74 22.53 -21.90 -31.15
N PHE A 75 22.25 -21.49 -32.39
CA PHE A 75 21.06 -20.69 -32.71
C PHE A 75 20.06 -21.55 -33.50
N LYS A 76 18.82 -21.61 -33.02
CA LYS A 76 17.74 -22.40 -33.66
C LYS A 76 16.37 -21.84 -33.29
N ASP A 77 15.47 -21.78 -34.26
CA ASP A 77 14.02 -21.50 -34.07
C ASP A 77 13.71 -20.28 -33.17
N GLY A 78 14.51 -19.21 -33.25
CA GLY A 78 14.33 -17.99 -32.44
C GLY A 78 15.00 -18.01 -31.06
N GLN A 79 15.82 -19.02 -30.75
CA GLN A 79 16.59 -19.11 -29.51
C GLN A 79 18.10 -19.26 -29.77
N LEU A 80 18.90 -18.59 -28.94
CA LEU A 80 20.34 -18.81 -28.79
C LEU A 80 20.58 -19.58 -27.49
N HIS A 81 21.19 -20.74 -27.58
CA HIS A 81 21.74 -21.47 -26.44
C HIS A 81 23.26 -21.28 -26.39
N GLY A 82 23.83 -21.33 -25.19
CA GLY A 82 25.28 -21.42 -24.97
C GLY A 82 25.60 -21.65 -23.51
N THR A 83 26.89 -21.63 -23.17
CA THR A 83 27.38 -21.81 -21.81
C THR A 83 28.33 -20.66 -21.46
N ILE A 84 27.96 -19.88 -20.44
CA ILE A 84 28.86 -18.90 -19.83
C ILE A 84 29.77 -19.64 -18.85
N LEU A 85 31.07 -19.36 -18.88
CA LEU A 85 32.07 -19.86 -17.96
C LEU A 85 32.43 -18.73 -16.98
N LYS A 86 32.08 -18.90 -15.69
CA LYS A 86 32.56 -18.04 -14.60
C LYS A 86 33.96 -18.51 -14.18
N SER A 87 34.94 -17.62 -14.25
CA SER A 87 36.27 -17.83 -13.68
C SER A 87 36.20 -17.65 -12.16
N VAL A 88 36.51 -18.70 -11.40
CA VAL A 88 36.53 -18.67 -9.92
C VAL A 88 37.97 -18.66 -9.41
N SER A 89 38.85 -19.41 -10.07
CA SER A 89 40.29 -19.34 -9.86
C SER A 89 41.01 -19.50 -11.20
N ALA A 90 42.34 -19.40 -11.22
CA ALA A 90 43.14 -19.53 -12.45
C ALA A 90 42.89 -20.86 -13.22
N ASN A 91 42.45 -21.92 -12.54
CA ASN A 91 42.20 -23.25 -13.11
C ASN A 91 40.74 -23.72 -12.97
N GLU A 92 39.86 -22.95 -12.32
CA GLU A 92 38.48 -23.37 -12.04
C GLU A 92 37.46 -22.50 -12.78
N LYS A 93 36.59 -23.17 -13.54
CA LYS A 93 35.52 -22.58 -14.35
C LYS A 93 34.19 -23.21 -13.94
N VAL A 94 33.24 -22.39 -13.50
CA VAL A 94 31.85 -22.84 -13.27
C VAL A 94 31.05 -22.58 -14.54
N LYS A 95 30.30 -23.59 -14.98
CA LYS A 95 29.45 -23.52 -16.17
C LYS A 95 28.04 -23.05 -15.81
N LEU A 96 27.57 -22.08 -16.59
CA LEU A 96 26.31 -21.40 -16.41
C LEU A 96 25.54 -21.44 -17.74
N PRO A 97 24.58 -22.36 -17.93
CA PRO A 97 23.79 -22.43 -19.15
C PRO A 97 23.07 -21.11 -19.41
N LEU A 98 23.17 -20.61 -20.65
CA LEU A 98 22.55 -19.39 -21.16
C LEU A 98 21.49 -19.76 -22.21
N VAL A 99 20.32 -19.15 -22.10
CA VAL A 99 19.29 -19.15 -23.15
C VAL A 99 18.86 -17.71 -23.42
N VAL A 100 19.02 -17.25 -24.66
CA VAL A 100 18.45 -15.98 -25.13
C VAL A 100 17.34 -16.29 -26.13
N SER A 101 16.09 -15.99 -25.77
CA SER A 101 14.92 -16.20 -26.61
C SER A 101 14.46 -14.88 -27.22
N PHE A 102 14.14 -14.89 -28.52
CA PHE A 102 13.60 -13.74 -29.25
C PHE A 102 12.14 -14.03 -29.57
N LEU A 103 11.22 -13.20 -29.06
CA LEU A 103 9.78 -13.48 -29.07
C LEU A 103 9.10 -12.81 -30.27
N GLU A 104 7.97 -13.35 -30.74
CA GLU A 104 7.18 -12.78 -31.85
C GLU A 104 6.68 -11.35 -31.53
N SER A 105 6.50 -11.03 -30.25
CA SER A 105 6.17 -9.68 -29.77
C SER A 105 7.30 -8.65 -29.90
N GLY A 106 8.52 -9.08 -30.23
CA GLY A 106 9.72 -8.23 -30.27
C GLY A 106 10.40 -8.01 -28.92
N ALA A 107 9.92 -8.63 -27.84
CA ALA A 107 10.68 -8.77 -26.61
C ALA A 107 11.79 -9.83 -26.75
N ALA A 108 12.84 -9.73 -25.93
CA ALA A 108 13.85 -10.77 -25.76
C ALA A 108 13.89 -11.23 -24.30
N ARG A 109 14.09 -12.54 -24.04
CA ARG A 109 14.25 -13.13 -22.70
C ARG A 109 15.65 -13.71 -22.55
N VAL A 110 16.38 -13.34 -21.50
CA VAL A 110 17.73 -13.82 -21.18
C VAL A 110 17.67 -14.61 -19.88
N VAL A 111 17.95 -15.91 -19.95
CA VAL A 111 17.95 -16.82 -18.79
C VAL A 111 19.36 -17.36 -18.57
N VAL A 112 19.87 -17.30 -17.33
CA VAL A 112 21.12 -17.91 -16.90
C VAL A 112 20.91 -18.75 -15.64
N ASP A 113 21.39 -20.00 -15.68
CA ASP A 113 21.30 -20.99 -14.60
C ASP A 113 22.70 -21.57 -14.25
N GLU A 114 22.78 -22.63 -13.45
CA GLU A 114 24.03 -23.25 -12.98
C GLU A 114 24.02 -24.77 -13.20
N GLU A 115 24.89 -25.28 -14.09
CA GLU A 115 24.91 -26.70 -14.52
C GLU A 115 25.00 -27.66 -13.31
N LYS A 116 25.83 -27.31 -12.33
CA LYS A 116 26.06 -28.11 -11.11
C LYS A 116 24.80 -28.24 -10.24
N ARG A 117 23.97 -27.19 -10.16
CA ARG A 117 22.71 -27.20 -9.40
C ARG A 117 21.62 -27.93 -10.16
N LEU A 118 21.53 -27.74 -11.47
CA LEU A 118 20.62 -28.48 -12.36
C LEU A 118 20.83 -30.00 -12.31
N ASN A 119 22.08 -30.45 -12.26
CA ASN A 119 22.41 -31.87 -12.12
C ASN A 119 22.19 -32.42 -10.69
N GLY A 120 21.98 -31.55 -9.70
CA GLY A 120 21.92 -31.93 -8.28
C GLY A 120 23.29 -32.25 -7.66
N ASP A 121 24.40 -31.88 -8.30
CA ASP A 121 25.80 -32.13 -7.92
C ASP A 121 26.30 -31.19 -6.79
N ILE A 122 25.41 -30.85 -5.86
CA ILE A 122 25.69 -30.05 -4.66
C ILE A 122 25.28 -30.80 -3.39
N GLN A 123 25.86 -30.42 -2.25
CA GLN A 123 25.46 -30.92 -0.94
C GLN A 123 24.83 -29.77 -0.12
N LEU A 124 23.65 -30.03 0.44
CA LEU A 124 23.01 -29.11 1.37
C LEU A 124 23.51 -29.37 2.79
N ARG A 125 23.61 -28.29 3.58
CA ARG A 125 23.94 -28.34 5.01
C ARG A 125 22.73 -28.82 5.81
N HIS A 126 22.97 -29.21 7.06
CA HIS A 126 21.94 -29.53 8.07
C HIS A 126 20.95 -30.64 7.66
N ASP A 127 21.36 -31.55 6.77
CA ASP A 127 20.51 -32.58 6.15
C ASP A 127 19.21 -32.02 5.52
N SER A 128 19.21 -30.74 5.13
CA SER A 128 18.02 -30.04 4.62
C SER A 128 17.38 -30.76 3.43
N LYS A 129 16.04 -30.73 3.39
CA LYS A 129 15.25 -31.31 2.30
C LYS A 129 14.92 -30.30 1.20
N ALA A 130 15.41 -29.07 1.31
CA ALA A 130 15.25 -28.03 0.30
C ALA A 130 15.73 -28.48 -1.09
N ARG A 131 15.20 -27.85 -2.14
CA ARG A 131 15.62 -28.11 -3.53
C ARG A 131 17.07 -27.68 -3.75
N LYS A 132 17.77 -28.43 -4.61
CA LYS A 132 19.17 -28.16 -4.96
C LYS A 132 19.30 -27.22 -6.14
N GLU A 133 18.33 -27.28 -7.03
CA GLU A 133 18.20 -26.47 -8.22
C GLU A 133 18.03 -24.98 -7.84
N ARG A 134 18.27 -24.07 -8.79
CA ARG A 134 17.81 -22.69 -8.67
C ARG A 134 16.29 -22.64 -8.85
N TYR A 135 15.62 -21.74 -8.13
CA TYR A 135 14.18 -21.55 -8.32
C TYR A 135 13.87 -21.11 -9.75
N ASN A 136 13.01 -21.89 -10.40
CA ASN A 136 12.67 -21.77 -11.82
C ASN A 136 11.15 -21.85 -12.06
N GLU A 137 10.34 -21.62 -11.02
CA GLU A 137 8.87 -21.73 -11.11
C GLU A 137 8.16 -20.37 -11.02
N ALA A 138 8.90 -19.26 -10.95
CA ALA A 138 8.35 -17.90 -10.99
C ALA A 138 7.47 -17.70 -12.24
N GLU A 139 7.89 -18.22 -13.40
CA GLU A 139 7.09 -18.17 -14.62
C GLU A 139 5.71 -18.82 -14.50
N LYS A 140 5.53 -19.84 -13.65
CA LYS A 140 4.24 -20.54 -13.49
C LYS A 140 3.16 -19.69 -12.83
N TRP A 141 3.56 -18.71 -12.01
CA TRP A 141 2.66 -17.79 -11.33
C TRP A 141 2.44 -16.50 -12.13
N VAL A 142 3.42 -16.13 -12.95
CA VAL A 142 3.49 -14.80 -13.57
C VAL A 142 3.12 -14.84 -15.05
N LEU A 143 3.67 -15.76 -15.83
CA LEU A 143 3.56 -15.75 -17.29
C LEU A 143 2.33 -16.53 -17.76
N VAL A 144 1.53 -15.91 -18.64
CA VAL A 144 0.28 -16.47 -19.18
C VAL A 144 0.23 -16.48 -20.72
N GLY A 145 1.18 -15.84 -21.38
CA GLY A 145 1.21 -15.67 -22.84
C GLY A 145 2.51 -15.06 -23.32
N GLY A 146 2.54 -14.58 -24.57
CA GLY A 146 3.63 -13.78 -25.14
C GLY A 146 4.96 -14.50 -25.38
N LEU A 147 5.06 -15.80 -25.07
CA LEU A 147 6.28 -16.61 -25.14
C LEU A 147 6.56 -17.26 -26.52
N GLU A 148 5.73 -16.98 -27.53
CA GLU A 148 5.93 -17.53 -28.89
C GLU A 148 7.25 -17.05 -29.49
N LEU A 149 8.04 -17.98 -30.01
CA LEU A 149 9.39 -17.71 -30.52
C LEU A 149 9.37 -17.16 -31.95
N SER A 150 10.12 -16.07 -32.17
CA SER A 150 10.26 -15.44 -33.47
C SER A 150 11.04 -16.33 -34.44
N LYS A 151 10.31 -17.01 -35.33
CA LYS A 151 10.87 -17.82 -36.43
C LYS A 151 11.57 -16.98 -37.51
N THR A 152 11.39 -15.66 -37.50
CA THR A 152 12.08 -14.72 -38.38
C THR A 152 13.40 -14.21 -37.81
N ALA A 153 13.62 -14.38 -36.50
CA ALA A 153 14.87 -14.00 -35.85
C ALA A 153 16.04 -14.83 -36.42
N THR A 154 17.16 -14.17 -36.73
CA THR A 154 18.23 -14.78 -37.50
C THR A 154 19.61 -14.22 -37.16
N LEU A 155 20.66 -15.03 -37.35
CA LEU A 155 22.04 -14.60 -37.21
C LEU A 155 22.44 -13.66 -38.35
N LYS A 156 23.09 -12.55 -38.02
CA LYS A 156 23.67 -11.63 -39.00
C LYS A 156 24.92 -12.27 -39.63
N PRO A 157 25.06 -12.37 -40.97
CA PRO A 157 26.14 -13.13 -41.61
C PRO A 157 27.58 -12.62 -41.37
N GLU A 158 27.73 -11.39 -40.85
CA GLU A 158 29.02 -10.72 -40.64
C GLU A 158 29.27 -10.51 -39.14
N THR A 159 29.66 -11.58 -38.45
CA THR A 159 30.11 -11.50 -37.05
C THR A 159 31.63 -11.41 -36.95
N GLU A 160 32.09 -10.26 -36.47
CA GLU A 160 33.45 -10.08 -35.93
C GLU A 160 33.75 -11.17 -34.88
N THR A 161 34.98 -11.71 -34.88
CA THR A 161 35.40 -12.77 -33.96
C THR A 161 35.20 -12.32 -32.50
N GLY A 162 34.45 -13.12 -31.72
CA GLY A 162 34.12 -12.78 -30.33
C GLY A 162 32.76 -12.10 -30.14
N PHE A 163 31.93 -12.02 -31.19
CA PHE A 163 30.55 -11.52 -31.11
C PHE A 163 29.55 -12.46 -31.79
N THR A 164 28.31 -12.47 -31.30
CA THR A 164 27.14 -13.02 -32.00
C THR A 164 26.10 -11.92 -32.15
N ARG A 165 25.53 -11.78 -33.35
CA ARG A 165 24.56 -10.74 -33.69
C ARG A 165 23.28 -11.39 -34.18
N VAL A 166 22.15 -11.08 -33.53
CA VAL A 166 20.82 -11.59 -33.89
C VAL A 166 19.93 -10.43 -34.30
N LEU A 167 19.33 -10.52 -35.49
CA LEU A 167 18.27 -9.61 -35.94
C LEU A 167 16.92 -10.21 -35.55
N TYR A 168 16.02 -9.41 -34.99
CA TYR A 168 14.71 -9.85 -34.48
C TYR A 168 13.69 -8.70 -34.39
N GLY A 169 12.50 -8.99 -33.87
CA GLY A 169 11.43 -8.00 -33.70
C GLY A 169 10.69 -7.67 -35.00
N PRO A 170 9.81 -6.64 -34.99
CA PRO A 170 9.04 -6.23 -36.16
C PRO A 170 9.96 -5.97 -37.36
N ASP A 171 9.68 -6.61 -38.49
CA ASP A 171 10.47 -6.56 -39.74
C ASP A 171 12.00 -6.77 -39.56
N ASN A 172 12.42 -7.49 -38.50
CA ASN A 172 13.81 -7.67 -38.10
C ASN A 172 14.58 -6.34 -37.85
N GLN A 173 13.88 -5.30 -37.39
CA GLN A 173 14.42 -3.96 -37.09
C GLN A 173 15.28 -3.91 -35.81
N PHE A 174 15.17 -4.90 -34.92
CA PHE A 174 15.91 -4.94 -33.66
C PHE A 174 17.18 -5.79 -33.80
N GLU A 175 18.27 -5.40 -33.15
CA GLU A 175 19.55 -6.16 -33.15
C GLU A 175 20.00 -6.42 -31.70
N ALA A 176 20.24 -7.68 -31.35
CA ALA A 176 20.95 -8.07 -30.14
C ALA A 176 22.41 -8.38 -30.48
N VAL A 177 23.36 -7.71 -29.83
CA VAL A 177 24.80 -7.89 -30.02
C VAL A 177 25.40 -8.46 -28.74
N ILE A 178 25.67 -9.76 -28.76
CA ILE A 178 26.22 -10.51 -27.64
C ILE A 178 27.74 -10.59 -27.82
N ARG A 179 28.49 -10.01 -26.88
CA ARG A 179 29.94 -10.14 -26.77
C ARG A 179 30.29 -11.43 -26.03
N HIS A 180 31.33 -12.12 -26.47
CA HIS A 180 31.74 -13.38 -25.86
C HIS A 180 32.64 -13.19 -24.64
N ALA A 181 33.68 -12.34 -24.74
CA ALA A 181 34.66 -12.15 -23.67
C ALA A 181 35.05 -10.66 -23.45
N PRO A 182 34.86 -10.13 -22.22
CA PRO A 182 33.86 -10.57 -21.25
C PRO A 182 32.46 -10.65 -21.87
N PHE A 183 31.58 -11.47 -21.29
CA PHE A 183 30.20 -11.63 -21.70
C PHE A 183 29.40 -10.34 -21.46
N SER A 184 28.72 -9.82 -22.49
CA SER A 184 27.77 -8.71 -22.37
C SER A 184 26.75 -8.76 -23.52
N ALA A 185 25.61 -8.07 -23.40
CA ALA A 185 24.61 -8.00 -24.47
C ALA A 185 24.06 -6.58 -24.66
N ASP A 186 24.24 -6.00 -25.85
CA ASP A 186 23.57 -4.76 -26.26
C ASP A 186 22.28 -5.09 -27.02
N PHE A 187 21.18 -4.41 -26.70
CA PHE A 187 19.92 -4.46 -27.44
C PHE A 187 19.67 -3.13 -28.15
N LYS A 188 19.39 -3.21 -29.45
CA LYS A 188 19.39 -2.07 -30.38
C LYS A 188 18.12 -1.99 -31.21
N ARG A 189 17.72 -0.75 -31.53
CA ARG A 189 16.66 -0.37 -32.46
C ARG A 189 17.15 0.88 -33.21
N ASP A 190 16.78 1.04 -34.47
CA ASP A 190 17.18 2.19 -35.32
C ASP A 190 18.71 2.44 -35.37
N GLY A 191 19.51 1.38 -35.21
CA GLY A 191 20.97 1.44 -35.14
C GLY A 191 21.55 1.99 -33.81
N GLN A 192 20.72 2.37 -32.84
CA GLN A 192 21.13 2.86 -31.52
C GLN A 192 21.04 1.76 -30.46
N THR A 193 21.96 1.74 -29.49
CA THR A 193 21.85 0.89 -28.30
C THR A 193 20.89 1.55 -27.30
N HIS A 194 19.90 0.79 -26.81
CA HIS A 194 18.91 1.30 -25.84
C HIS A 194 18.98 0.59 -24.47
N VAL A 195 19.35 -0.68 -24.44
CA VAL A 195 19.53 -1.46 -23.21
C VAL A 195 20.84 -2.24 -23.33
N GLN A 196 21.64 -2.27 -22.26
CA GLN A 196 22.88 -3.04 -22.18
C GLN A 196 22.89 -3.88 -20.92
N LEU A 197 23.17 -5.17 -21.05
CA LEU A 197 23.35 -6.11 -19.94
C LEU A 197 24.84 -6.39 -19.74
N ASN A 198 25.29 -6.33 -18.49
CA ASN A 198 26.68 -6.53 -18.08
C ASN A 198 27.69 -5.56 -18.74
N ASN A 199 27.32 -4.27 -18.87
CA ASN A 199 28.20 -3.24 -19.42
C ASN A 199 29.31 -2.84 -18.43
N LYS A 200 28.97 -2.75 -17.14
CA LYS A 200 29.93 -2.51 -16.05
C LYS A 200 30.64 -3.79 -15.60
N GLY A 201 30.09 -4.94 -15.93
CA GLY A 201 30.68 -6.22 -15.57
C GLY A 201 30.23 -6.72 -14.20
N TYR A 202 29.11 -6.21 -13.66
CA TYR A 202 28.58 -6.57 -12.34
C TYR A 202 27.75 -7.87 -12.36
N LEU A 203 27.65 -8.59 -13.48
CA LEU A 203 27.08 -9.94 -13.50
C LEU A 203 27.72 -10.78 -12.40
N ASN A 204 26.90 -11.23 -11.45
CA ASN A 204 27.31 -12.04 -10.33
C ASN A 204 26.33 -13.18 -10.09
N MET A 205 26.62 -14.32 -10.70
CA MET A 205 26.06 -15.61 -10.29
C MET A 205 26.93 -16.18 -9.16
N GLU A 206 26.44 -16.15 -7.92
CA GLU A 206 27.06 -16.84 -6.78
C GLU A 206 26.85 -18.35 -6.95
N HIS A 207 27.91 -19.04 -7.40
CA HIS A 207 27.90 -20.48 -7.56
C HIS A 207 27.92 -21.20 -6.21
N TRP A 208 27.44 -22.44 -6.18
CA TRP A 208 27.50 -23.27 -4.97
C TRP A 208 28.94 -23.65 -4.62
N ARG A 209 29.31 -23.42 -3.36
CA ARG A 209 30.54 -23.92 -2.74
C ARG A 209 30.24 -24.64 -1.41
N PRO A 210 31.05 -25.63 -1.01
CA PRO A 210 30.95 -26.21 0.34
C PRO A 210 31.47 -25.24 1.40
N LYS A 211 30.98 -25.37 2.64
CA LYS A 211 31.61 -24.73 3.80
C LYS A 211 32.90 -25.48 4.13
N VAL A 212 34.04 -24.79 4.13
CA VAL A 212 35.35 -25.32 4.52
C VAL A 212 35.77 -24.62 5.81
N GLU A 213 36.17 -25.38 6.83
CA GLU A 213 36.69 -24.80 8.07
C GLU A 213 38.22 -24.65 7.96
N VAL A 214 38.73 -23.46 8.32
CA VAL A 214 40.16 -23.16 8.27
C VAL A 214 40.82 -23.73 9.54
N GLU A 215 41.36 -24.93 9.45
CA GLU A 215 42.13 -25.55 10.53
C GLU A 215 43.54 -24.94 10.65
N GLY A 216 43.75 -24.06 11.64
CA GLY A 216 45.10 -23.72 12.13
C GLY A 216 45.28 -22.32 12.73
N GLU A 217 45.97 -22.25 13.87
CA GLU A 217 46.53 -20.99 14.40
C GLU A 217 47.72 -20.54 13.52
N GLY A 218 47.42 -19.88 12.41
CA GLY A 218 48.41 -19.28 11.53
C GLY A 218 47.77 -18.31 10.55
N GLU A 219 48.21 -17.06 10.54
CA GLU A 219 47.67 -15.99 9.70
C GLU A 219 47.94 -16.25 8.20
N GLN A 220 47.05 -17.03 7.57
CA GLN A 220 46.72 -16.87 6.16
C GLN A 220 45.28 -16.35 6.08
N GLN A 221 45.16 -15.02 6.05
CA GLN A 221 43.91 -14.38 5.65
C GLN A 221 43.57 -14.86 4.23
N THR A 222 42.50 -15.66 4.11
CA THR A 222 41.75 -15.71 2.85
C THR A 222 41.25 -14.29 2.55
N GLN A 223 41.30 -13.90 1.28
CA GLN A 223 41.17 -12.49 0.88
C GLN A 223 39.71 -12.01 0.79
N GLU A 224 38.73 -12.91 1.03
CA GLU A 224 37.29 -12.67 0.88
C GLU A 224 36.56 -12.67 2.24
N ASP A 225 35.57 -11.78 2.40
CA ASP A 225 34.72 -11.71 3.60
C ASP A 225 33.61 -12.79 3.58
N GLU A 226 33.88 -13.92 4.24
CA GLU A 226 32.92 -15.03 4.40
C GLU A 226 31.84 -14.79 5.47
N SER A 227 31.85 -13.66 6.21
CA SER A 227 31.00 -13.46 7.40
C SER A 227 29.49 -13.56 7.17
N THR A 228 29.06 -13.40 5.91
CA THR A 228 27.64 -13.46 5.49
C THR A 228 27.31 -14.70 4.65
N TRP A 229 28.21 -15.66 4.54
CA TRP A 229 28.02 -16.76 3.59
C TRP A 229 27.09 -17.87 4.12
N TRP A 230 27.15 -18.10 5.43
CA TRP A 230 26.52 -19.24 6.10
C TRP A 230 25.33 -18.79 6.95
N ASP A 231 25.27 -19.17 8.21
CA ASP A 231 24.13 -18.87 9.09
C ASP A 231 24.07 -17.36 9.39
N GLU A 232 22.92 -16.72 9.20
CA GLU A 232 22.73 -15.27 9.40
C GLU A 232 21.59 -15.02 10.41
N SER A 233 21.85 -14.16 11.40
CA SER A 233 20.88 -13.85 12.46
C SER A 233 20.33 -12.43 12.34
N PHE A 234 19.00 -12.29 12.36
CA PHE A 234 18.30 -11.00 12.36
C PHE A 234 16.94 -11.11 13.06
N GLY A 235 16.49 -10.07 13.75
CA GLY A 235 15.13 -10.01 14.34
C GLY A 235 14.81 -11.13 15.35
N GLY A 236 15.82 -11.73 15.99
CA GLY A 236 15.64 -12.88 16.89
C GLY A 236 15.50 -14.24 16.20
N ASN A 237 15.57 -14.28 14.86
CA ASN A 237 15.66 -15.51 14.07
C ASN A 237 17.11 -15.75 13.59
N THR A 238 17.45 -17.01 13.34
CA THR A 238 18.69 -17.40 12.66
C THR A 238 18.34 -18.27 11.46
N ASP A 239 18.60 -17.73 10.28
CA ASP A 239 18.53 -18.42 9.00
C ASP A 239 19.71 -19.41 8.90
N THR A 240 19.41 -20.69 8.70
CA THR A 240 20.42 -21.75 8.60
C THR A 240 21.08 -21.86 7.23
N LYS A 241 20.62 -21.09 6.23
CA LYS A 241 21.21 -20.96 4.89
C LYS A 241 21.79 -22.29 4.36
N PRO A 242 20.96 -23.33 4.17
CA PRO A 242 21.43 -24.69 3.90
C PRO A 242 22.18 -24.83 2.58
N ARG A 243 21.97 -23.90 1.64
CA ARG A 243 22.62 -23.84 0.32
C ARG A 243 23.88 -22.96 0.29
N GLY A 244 24.12 -22.15 1.31
CA GLY A 244 25.17 -21.12 1.31
C GLY A 244 24.80 -19.89 0.47
N PRO A 245 25.77 -19.15 -0.08
CA PRO A 245 25.51 -17.99 -0.93
C PRO A 245 25.08 -18.44 -2.34
N GLU A 246 23.96 -17.89 -2.83
CA GLU A 246 23.40 -18.26 -4.13
C GLU A 246 22.80 -17.10 -4.95
N SER A 247 23.06 -15.85 -4.56
CA SER A 247 22.47 -14.69 -5.23
C SER A 247 22.83 -14.57 -6.71
N VAL A 248 21.95 -13.88 -7.44
CA VAL A 248 22.10 -13.58 -8.86
C VAL A 248 22.00 -12.07 -9.06
N GLY A 249 22.99 -11.47 -9.71
CA GLY A 249 23.06 -10.02 -9.94
C GLY A 249 23.49 -9.65 -11.36
N LEU A 250 23.08 -8.48 -11.83
CA LEU A 250 23.37 -7.96 -13.18
C LEU A 250 23.25 -6.43 -13.25
N ASP A 251 24.23 -5.76 -13.88
CA ASP A 251 24.05 -4.37 -14.29
C ASP A 251 23.30 -4.24 -15.62
N ILE A 252 22.39 -3.27 -15.65
CA ILE A 252 21.50 -2.95 -16.76
C ILE A 252 21.58 -1.45 -17.01
N THR A 253 22.16 -1.07 -18.14
CA THR A 253 22.36 0.34 -18.53
C THR A 253 21.37 0.76 -19.62
N PHE A 254 20.84 1.97 -19.50
CA PHE A 254 19.93 2.63 -20.43
C PHE A 254 20.60 3.89 -21.02
N PRO A 255 21.32 3.79 -22.16
CA PRO A 255 22.09 4.91 -22.71
C PRO A 255 21.19 6.06 -23.22
N GLY A 256 21.47 7.28 -22.79
CA GLY A 256 20.69 8.48 -23.11
C GLY A 256 19.31 8.53 -22.45
N TYR A 257 19.05 7.73 -21.42
CA TYR A 257 17.82 7.79 -20.61
C TYR A 257 18.11 8.39 -19.24
N LYS A 258 17.49 9.53 -18.93
CA LYS A 258 17.62 10.23 -17.64
C LYS A 258 16.58 9.76 -16.61
N HIS A 259 15.43 9.30 -17.09
CA HIS A 259 14.28 8.94 -16.27
C HIS A 259 13.98 7.45 -16.37
N VAL A 260 13.90 6.82 -15.20
CA VAL A 260 13.42 5.44 -15.02
C VAL A 260 12.28 5.43 -14.02
N PHE A 261 11.40 4.44 -14.17
CA PHE A 261 10.09 4.32 -13.53
C PHE A 261 9.77 2.84 -13.27
N GLY A 262 8.78 2.54 -12.44
CA GLY A 262 8.37 1.18 -12.11
C GLY A 262 8.91 0.70 -10.76
N ILE A 263 9.17 -0.59 -10.65
CA ILE A 263 9.58 -1.31 -9.42
C ILE A 263 8.76 -1.03 -8.14
N PRO A 264 7.42 -0.84 -8.17
CA PRO A 264 6.64 -0.69 -6.94
C PRO A 264 6.74 -1.94 -6.04
N GLU A 265 6.55 -1.84 -4.73
CA GLU A 265 5.95 -0.70 -4.02
C GLU A 265 6.93 0.07 -3.10
N HIS A 266 6.98 1.39 -3.29
CA HIS A 266 7.74 2.35 -2.48
C HIS A 266 6.94 3.63 -2.30
N ALA A 267 7.01 4.23 -1.11
CA ALA A 267 6.40 5.53 -0.83
C ALA A 267 7.32 6.68 -1.29
N ASP A 268 7.57 6.75 -2.60
CA ASP A 268 8.57 7.63 -3.20
C ASP A 268 8.06 8.28 -4.50
N SER A 269 8.87 9.16 -5.12
CA SER A 269 8.54 9.84 -6.38
C SER A 269 8.43 8.87 -7.56
N LEU A 270 7.54 9.18 -8.51
CA LEU A 270 7.26 8.34 -9.68
C LEU A 270 8.52 8.09 -10.54
N SER A 271 9.31 9.14 -10.77
CA SER A 271 10.63 8.98 -11.39
C SER A 271 11.65 8.63 -10.31
N LEU A 272 12.26 7.46 -10.44
CA LEU A 272 13.09 6.87 -9.39
C LEU A 272 14.38 7.67 -9.19
N LYS A 273 14.78 7.85 -7.93
CA LYS A 273 15.99 8.54 -7.48
C LYS A 273 17.22 7.67 -7.69
N GLU A 274 18.41 8.25 -7.52
CA GLU A 274 19.63 7.45 -7.42
C GLU A 274 19.78 6.89 -5.99
N THR A 275 20.58 5.84 -5.83
CA THR A 275 20.66 5.04 -4.58
C THR A 275 22.07 4.96 -3.99
N ARG A 276 23.03 5.70 -4.55
CA ARG A 276 24.44 5.76 -4.11
C ARG A 276 24.82 7.14 -3.58
N GLY A 277 23.85 7.78 -2.92
CA GLY A 277 23.99 9.08 -2.27
C GLY A 277 23.90 10.28 -3.20
N GLY A 278 24.06 11.46 -2.60
CA GLY A 278 23.93 12.76 -3.26
C GLY A 278 22.70 13.55 -2.80
N GLU A 279 22.68 14.85 -3.11
CA GLU A 279 21.63 15.76 -2.65
C GLU A 279 20.26 15.38 -3.25
N GLY A 280 19.31 14.96 -2.40
CA GLY A 280 17.97 14.54 -2.80
C GLY A 280 17.84 13.09 -3.28
N ASN A 281 18.92 12.32 -3.23
CA ASN A 281 18.99 10.90 -3.58
C ASN A 281 19.01 10.00 -2.34
N HIS A 282 18.85 8.69 -2.54
CA HIS A 282 18.93 7.67 -1.49
C HIS A 282 20.36 7.14 -1.31
N GLU A 283 20.66 6.62 -0.11
CA GLU A 283 21.92 5.91 0.18
C GLU A 283 21.76 4.37 0.12
N GLU A 284 20.53 3.87 0.20
CA GLU A 284 20.15 2.46 0.13
C GLU A 284 19.49 2.13 -1.23
N PRO A 285 19.61 0.89 -1.75
CA PRO A 285 18.93 0.50 -2.98
C PRO A 285 17.42 0.36 -2.74
N TYR A 286 16.62 0.52 -3.80
CA TYR A 286 15.20 0.15 -3.75
C TYR A 286 15.08 -1.34 -3.43
N ARG A 287 14.32 -1.68 -2.38
CA ARG A 287 14.13 -3.06 -1.92
C ARG A 287 12.76 -3.60 -2.32
N MET A 288 12.70 -4.84 -2.77
CA MET A 288 11.48 -5.60 -3.07
C MET A 288 11.49 -6.89 -2.23
N TYR A 289 10.81 -6.82 -1.09
CA TYR A 289 10.62 -7.91 -0.13
C TYR A 289 9.32 -7.65 0.64
N ASN A 290 8.20 -8.19 0.13
CA ASN A 290 6.85 -7.92 0.61
C ASN A 290 6.75 -8.03 2.15
N ALA A 291 6.57 -6.90 2.84
CA ALA A 291 6.66 -6.83 4.30
C ALA A 291 5.58 -5.94 4.93
N ASP A 292 5.23 -6.25 6.18
CA ASP A 292 4.21 -5.54 6.95
C ASP A 292 4.80 -4.29 7.63
N VAL A 293 5.00 -3.23 6.85
CA VAL A 293 5.69 -2.01 7.30
C VAL A 293 4.71 -1.04 7.97
N PHE A 294 4.38 -1.34 9.22
CA PHE A 294 3.56 -0.47 10.07
C PHE A 294 4.16 0.95 10.21
N GLU A 295 3.32 1.98 10.06
CA GLU A 295 3.71 3.41 10.07
C GLU A 295 4.85 3.73 9.10
N TYR A 296 4.79 3.21 7.87
CA TYR A 296 5.83 3.42 6.86
C TYR A 296 6.13 4.90 6.61
N GLU A 297 7.40 5.19 6.29
CA GLU A 297 7.91 6.53 6.01
C GLU A 297 7.81 6.90 4.52
N LEU A 298 7.87 8.20 4.23
CA LEU A 298 7.82 8.75 2.87
C LEU A 298 9.22 9.13 2.36
N ASN A 299 9.37 9.18 1.03
CA ASN A 299 10.64 9.40 0.33
C ASN A 299 11.71 8.36 0.72
N SER A 300 11.33 7.08 0.79
CA SER A 300 12.21 5.99 1.22
C SER A 300 12.29 4.86 0.18
N PRO A 301 13.47 4.25 -0.03
CA PRO A 301 13.65 3.06 -0.86
C PRO A 301 13.29 1.76 -0.12
N MET A 302 12.86 1.85 1.15
CA MET A 302 12.39 0.70 1.92
C MET A 302 11.22 0.02 1.22
N THR A 303 11.28 -1.31 1.15
CA THR A 303 10.19 -2.15 0.65
C THR A 303 8.89 -1.89 1.42
N LEU A 304 7.76 -2.03 0.73
CA LEU A 304 6.43 -2.09 1.33
C LEU A 304 5.81 -3.47 1.09
N TYR A 305 4.52 -3.53 0.78
CA TYR A 305 3.72 -4.76 0.83
C TYR A 305 3.78 -5.58 -0.46
N GLY A 306 4.02 -4.94 -1.62
CA GLY A 306 4.10 -5.60 -2.93
C GLY A 306 5.40 -5.35 -3.70
N ALA A 307 5.66 -6.20 -4.68
CA ALA A 307 6.86 -6.16 -5.52
C ALA A 307 6.54 -6.47 -7.00
N ILE A 308 6.67 -5.50 -7.90
CA ILE A 308 6.61 -5.73 -9.35
C ILE A 308 7.96 -5.34 -9.95
N PRO A 309 8.91 -6.28 -10.15
CA PRO A 309 10.27 -6.01 -10.63
C PRO A 309 10.33 -5.69 -12.14
N PHE A 310 9.53 -4.73 -12.58
CA PHE A 310 9.45 -4.20 -13.93
C PHE A 310 9.83 -2.72 -13.92
N MET A 311 10.85 -2.35 -14.70
CA MET A 311 11.33 -0.99 -14.85
C MET A 311 11.18 -0.50 -16.28
N GLN A 312 10.72 0.74 -16.46
CA GLN A 312 10.69 1.44 -17.74
C GLN A 312 11.73 2.54 -17.74
N ALA A 313 12.43 2.73 -18.86
CA ALA A 313 13.29 3.88 -19.11
C ALA A 313 12.68 4.73 -20.22
N HIS A 314 12.47 6.02 -19.96
CA HIS A 314 11.82 6.93 -20.90
C HIS A 314 12.67 8.17 -21.19
N ARG A 315 12.64 8.58 -22.46
CA ARG A 315 13.14 9.85 -22.97
C ARG A 315 12.22 10.28 -24.12
N LYS A 316 12.41 11.51 -24.60
CA LYS A 316 11.64 12.04 -25.73
C LYS A 316 11.58 11.05 -26.91
N ASP A 317 10.36 10.75 -27.32
CA ASP A 317 10.02 9.89 -28.47
C ASP A 317 10.59 8.45 -28.38
N SER A 318 10.99 7.98 -27.19
CA SER A 318 11.59 6.65 -27.03
C SER A 318 11.46 6.09 -25.61
N THR A 319 10.91 4.88 -25.50
CA THR A 319 10.71 4.13 -24.26
C THR A 319 11.24 2.71 -24.44
N VAL A 320 11.92 2.20 -23.43
CA VAL A 320 12.30 0.80 -23.31
C VAL A 320 11.96 0.30 -21.91
N GLY A 321 12.00 -1.01 -21.69
CA GLY A 321 11.77 -1.58 -20.38
C GLY A 321 12.54 -2.86 -20.14
N VAL A 322 12.64 -3.23 -18.88
CA VAL A 322 13.19 -4.51 -18.42
C VAL A 322 12.29 -5.08 -17.33
N PHE A 323 11.94 -6.36 -17.46
CA PHE A 323 11.24 -7.12 -16.42
C PHE A 323 12.15 -8.24 -15.90
N TRP A 324 12.47 -8.19 -14.61
CA TRP A 324 13.35 -9.12 -13.90
C TRP A 324 12.51 -10.17 -13.18
N LEU A 325 12.38 -11.36 -13.77
CA LEU A 325 11.46 -12.41 -13.30
C LEU A 325 12.11 -13.24 -12.16
N ASN A 326 12.21 -12.65 -10.97
CA ASN A 326 12.75 -13.33 -9.79
C ASN A 326 11.93 -13.05 -8.52
N ALA A 327 11.45 -14.12 -7.88
CA ALA A 327 10.53 -14.07 -6.75
C ALA A 327 11.22 -13.96 -5.36
N ALA A 328 12.54 -13.97 -5.30
CA ALA A 328 13.30 -13.81 -4.07
C ALA A 328 13.43 -12.34 -3.65
N GLU A 329 13.95 -12.10 -2.44
CA GLU A 329 14.35 -10.75 -1.99
C GLU A 329 15.24 -10.10 -3.06
N THR A 330 14.83 -8.95 -3.57
CA THR A 330 15.50 -8.27 -4.69
C THR A 330 15.81 -6.83 -4.33
N TRP A 331 16.99 -6.35 -4.71
CA TRP A 331 17.43 -4.97 -4.52
C TRP A 331 17.84 -4.37 -5.86
N VAL A 332 17.61 -3.06 -6.02
CA VAL A 332 17.94 -2.32 -7.24
C VAL A 332 18.68 -1.03 -6.89
N ASP A 333 19.97 -1.01 -7.22
CA ASP A 333 20.76 0.23 -7.23
C ASP A 333 20.50 1.02 -8.52
N ILE A 334 20.53 2.36 -8.46
CA ILE A 334 20.36 3.29 -9.59
C ILE A 334 21.42 4.41 -9.51
N VAL A 335 22.12 4.66 -10.61
CA VAL A 335 23.13 5.73 -10.76
C VAL A 335 23.00 6.39 -12.14
N LYS A 336 23.07 7.72 -12.22
CA LYS A 336 22.86 8.49 -13.45
C LYS A 336 24.12 9.26 -13.86
N SER A 337 24.79 8.81 -14.91
CA SER A 337 26.04 9.43 -15.40
C SER A 337 25.76 10.36 -16.57
N THR A 338 26.06 11.66 -16.42
CA THR A 338 25.90 12.65 -17.50
C THR A 338 27.21 12.92 -18.22
N SER A 339 27.26 12.64 -19.52
CA SER A 339 28.38 12.99 -20.38
C SER A 339 28.31 14.48 -20.77
N SER A 340 29.45 15.18 -20.70
CA SER A 340 29.54 16.56 -21.18
C SER A 340 29.74 16.58 -22.71
N PRO A 341 29.08 17.50 -23.43
CA PRO A 341 29.23 17.59 -24.88
C PRO A 341 30.67 17.95 -25.24
N ASN A 342 31.27 17.20 -26.17
CA ASN A 342 32.59 17.53 -26.71
C ASN A 342 32.49 18.87 -27.47
N PRO A 343 33.21 19.95 -27.07
CA PRO A 343 33.10 21.25 -27.73
C PRO A 343 33.62 21.27 -29.18
N LEU A 344 34.28 20.20 -29.63
CA LEU A 344 34.69 20.00 -31.03
C LEU A 344 33.66 19.19 -31.85
N ALA A 345 32.67 18.57 -31.21
CA ALA A 345 31.60 17.82 -31.85
C ALA A 345 30.35 18.73 -32.04
N LEU A 346 30.29 19.41 -33.19
CA LEU A 346 29.15 20.25 -33.55
C LEU A 346 27.83 19.45 -33.51
N GLY A 347 26.92 19.83 -32.61
CA GLY A 347 25.55 19.30 -32.54
C GLY A 347 25.30 18.16 -31.54
N VAL A 348 26.31 17.69 -30.80
CA VAL A 348 26.11 16.71 -29.73
C VAL A 348 25.84 17.44 -28.41
N GLY A 349 24.66 17.24 -27.82
CA GLY A 349 24.31 17.76 -26.50
C GLY A 349 24.87 16.90 -25.34
N ALA A 350 24.62 17.31 -24.10
CA ALA A 350 24.86 16.45 -22.94
C ALA A 350 23.88 15.25 -22.99
N THR A 351 24.35 14.05 -22.67
CA THR A 351 23.50 12.86 -22.53
C THR A 351 23.63 12.27 -21.14
N THR A 352 22.51 11.92 -20.51
CA THR A 352 22.50 11.18 -19.24
C THR A 352 22.17 9.72 -19.51
N ASP A 353 23.03 8.82 -19.07
CA ASP A 353 22.79 7.39 -19.06
C ASP A 353 22.35 6.97 -17.66
N THR A 354 21.26 6.21 -17.53
CA THR A 354 20.87 5.59 -16.26
C THR A 354 21.44 4.17 -16.22
N GLN A 355 22.14 3.86 -15.14
CA GLN A 355 22.68 2.54 -14.83
C GLN A 355 21.87 2.00 -13.65
N SER A 356 21.37 0.78 -13.76
CA SER A 356 20.74 0.06 -12.67
C SER A 356 21.51 -1.22 -12.37
N HIS A 357 21.57 -1.65 -11.11
CA HIS A 357 22.20 -2.90 -10.71
C HIS A 357 21.20 -3.70 -9.88
N TRP A 358 20.74 -4.80 -10.45
CA TRP A 358 19.70 -5.66 -9.90
C TRP A 358 20.37 -6.88 -9.27
N PHE A 359 19.93 -7.27 -8.09
CA PHE A 359 20.39 -8.52 -7.49
C PHE A 359 19.35 -9.14 -6.55
N SER A 360 19.13 -10.44 -6.71
CA SER A 360 18.15 -11.25 -5.99
C SER A 360 18.84 -12.35 -5.17
N GLU A 361 18.27 -12.70 -4.01
CA GLU A 361 18.88 -13.63 -3.06
C GLU A 361 19.11 -15.04 -3.61
N SER A 362 18.19 -15.55 -4.42
CA SER A 362 18.28 -16.88 -5.04
C SER A 362 17.62 -16.91 -6.42
N GLY A 363 17.31 -18.09 -6.94
CA GLY A 363 16.64 -18.26 -8.24
C GLY A 363 17.57 -18.21 -9.45
N GLN A 364 16.95 -18.25 -10.63
CA GLN A 364 17.59 -17.99 -11.92
C GLN A 364 17.77 -16.48 -12.14
N LEU A 365 18.76 -16.11 -12.95
CA LEU A 365 18.76 -14.80 -13.60
C LEU A 365 17.84 -14.93 -14.82
N ASP A 366 16.71 -14.24 -14.83
CA ASP A 366 15.72 -14.30 -15.90
C ASP A 366 15.18 -12.89 -16.19
N VAL A 367 15.48 -12.39 -17.38
CA VAL A 367 15.32 -10.96 -17.72
C VAL A 367 14.66 -10.80 -19.09
N PHE A 368 13.49 -10.16 -19.13
CA PHE A 368 12.87 -9.71 -20.36
C PHE A 368 13.29 -8.28 -20.71
N VAL A 369 13.61 -8.03 -21.98
CA VAL A 369 13.99 -6.72 -22.53
C VAL A 369 12.96 -6.30 -23.58
N PHE A 370 12.42 -5.09 -23.44
CA PHE A 370 11.40 -4.49 -24.31
C PHE A 370 11.94 -3.22 -24.98
N LEU A 371 11.78 -3.08 -26.30
CA LEU A 371 12.39 -1.97 -27.08
C LEU A 371 11.42 -0.86 -27.55
N GLY A 372 10.14 -0.96 -27.20
CA GLY A 372 9.12 0.06 -27.50
C GLY A 372 8.87 0.21 -29.01
N PRO A 373 8.77 1.44 -29.56
CA PRO A 373 9.24 2.71 -28.98
C PRO A 373 8.35 3.41 -27.93
N THR A 374 7.06 3.12 -27.81
CA THR A 374 6.14 3.93 -26.97
C THR A 374 5.83 3.29 -25.61
N PRO A 375 5.46 4.07 -24.57
CA PRO A 375 4.97 3.52 -23.31
C PRO A 375 3.77 2.58 -23.49
N GLN A 376 2.91 2.89 -24.46
CA GLN A 376 1.74 2.10 -24.86
C GLN A 376 2.12 0.70 -25.37
N GLU A 377 3.15 0.59 -26.21
CA GLU A 377 3.65 -0.70 -26.70
C GLU A 377 4.33 -1.49 -25.58
N ILE A 378 5.09 -0.82 -24.71
CA ILE A 378 5.73 -1.42 -23.53
C ILE A 378 4.68 -2.04 -22.60
N SER A 379 3.62 -1.31 -22.23
CA SER A 379 2.50 -1.82 -21.43
C SER A 379 1.76 -2.98 -22.11
N LYS A 380 1.55 -2.91 -23.43
CA LYS A 380 0.93 -3.98 -24.21
C LYS A 380 1.77 -5.27 -24.15
N THR A 381 3.04 -5.22 -24.51
CA THR A 381 3.90 -6.42 -24.57
C THR A 381 4.20 -6.99 -23.17
N TYR A 382 4.28 -6.15 -22.14
CA TYR A 382 4.35 -6.63 -20.75
C TYR A 382 3.05 -7.34 -20.31
N GLY A 383 1.89 -6.83 -20.72
CA GLY A 383 0.59 -7.47 -20.47
C GLY A 383 0.33 -8.71 -21.33
N GLU A 384 0.94 -8.85 -22.51
CA GLU A 384 0.94 -10.10 -23.29
C GLU A 384 1.66 -11.23 -22.55
N LEU A 385 2.72 -10.90 -21.80
CA LEU A 385 3.46 -11.86 -20.96
C LEU A 385 2.75 -12.14 -19.64
N THR A 386 2.43 -11.09 -18.86
CA THR A 386 1.95 -11.21 -17.47
C THR A 386 0.43 -11.19 -17.33
N GLY A 387 -0.30 -11.00 -18.43
CA GLY A 387 -1.75 -10.87 -18.48
C GLY A 387 -2.23 -9.43 -18.23
N TYR A 388 -3.43 -9.15 -18.70
CA TYR A 388 -4.06 -7.84 -18.55
C TYR A 388 -4.88 -7.72 -17.26
N THR A 389 -5.32 -6.50 -16.96
CA THR A 389 -6.18 -6.24 -15.79
C THR A 389 -7.50 -7.00 -15.94
N GLN A 390 -7.98 -7.68 -14.90
CA GLN A 390 -9.31 -8.27 -14.97
C GLN A 390 -10.36 -7.17 -15.15
N LEU A 391 -11.29 -7.33 -16.10
CA LEU A 391 -12.45 -6.45 -16.18
C LEU A 391 -13.26 -6.59 -14.88
N PRO A 392 -13.40 -5.54 -14.05
CA PRO A 392 -13.84 -5.71 -12.67
C PRO A 392 -15.35 -5.96 -12.57
N GLN A 393 -15.80 -6.34 -11.38
CA GLN A 393 -17.18 -6.09 -10.96
C GLN A 393 -17.47 -4.58 -11.02
N HIS A 394 -18.59 -4.15 -11.60
CA HIS A 394 -18.88 -2.72 -11.79
C HIS A 394 -19.02 -1.96 -10.45
N PHE A 395 -19.50 -2.62 -9.40
CA PHE A 395 -19.56 -2.02 -8.06
C PHE A 395 -18.16 -1.73 -7.48
N ALA A 396 -17.15 -2.53 -7.85
CA ALA A 396 -15.81 -2.49 -7.27
C ALA A 396 -15.02 -1.24 -7.67
N ILE A 397 -15.49 -0.51 -8.69
CA ILE A 397 -14.91 0.75 -9.13
C ILE A 397 -15.67 1.98 -8.61
N ALA A 398 -16.63 1.78 -7.70
CA ALA A 398 -17.40 2.84 -7.06
C ALA A 398 -16.79 3.22 -5.69
N TYR A 399 -17.59 3.74 -4.74
CA TYR A 399 -17.09 4.10 -3.40
C TYR A 399 -17.26 2.95 -2.39
N HIS A 400 -16.21 2.73 -1.60
CA HIS A 400 -16.06 1.63 -0.64
C HIS A 400 -15.85 2.21 0.76
N GLN A 401 -16.75 1.90 1.69
CA GLN A 401 -16.67 2.35 3.08
C GLN A 401 -16.06 1.25 3.96
N CYS A 402 -14.91 1.55 4.58
CA CYS A 402 -14.22 0.66 5.51
C CYS A 402 -13.80 1.38 6.80
N ARG A 403 -13.56 0.62 7.86
CA ARG A 403 -12.76 0.97 9.05
C ARG A 403 -12.49 -0.30 9.85
N TRP A 404 -11.43 -0.31 10.68
CA TRP A 404 -11.23 -1.31 11.73
C TRP A 404 -11.91 -0.87 13.06
N ASN A 405 -12.96 -1.53 13.55
CA ASN A 405 -14.01 -2.25 12.80
C ASN A 405 -15.37 -1.55 12.90
N TYR A 406 -16.32 -1.94 12.04
CA TYR A 406 -17.74 -1.92 12.42
C TYR A 406 -18.02 -3.06 13.40
N ILE A 407 -18.67 -2.76 14.52
CA ILE A 407 -18.59 -3.63 15.70
C ILE A 407 -19.73 -4.66 15.74
N THR A 408 -20.85 -4.42 15.06
CA THR A 408 -21.99 -5.35 15.00
C THR A 408 -22.70 -5.33 13.64
N ASP A 409 -23.58 -6.32 13.42
CA ASP A 409 -24.49 -6.34 12.27
C ASP A 409 -25.42 -5.12 12.21
N GLU A 410 -25.89 -4.61 13.36
CA GLU A 410 -26.69 -3.39 13.43
C GLU A 410 -25.89 -2.09 13.19
N ASP A 411 -24.59 -2.05 13.53
CA ASP A 411 -23.69 -0.92 13.20
C ASP A 411 -23.57 -0.76 11.68
N VAL A 412 -23.31 -1.86 10.96
CA VAL A 412 -23.31 -1.91 9.49
C VAL A 412 -24.65 -1.43 8.91
N LYS A 413 -25.77 -1.92 9.44
CA LYS A 413 -27.13 -1.51 9.03
C LYS A 413 -27.41 -0.03 9.32
N GLU A 414 -26.88 0.53 10.40
CA GLU A 414 -27.04 1.96 10.71
C GLU A 414 -26.23 2.84 9.77
N VAL A 415 -24.98 2.46 9.49
CA VAL A 415 -24.10 3.16 8.53
C VAL A 415 -24.75 3.21 7.15
N ASP A 416 -25.23 2.07 6.66
CA ASP A 416 -25.99 1.96 5.39
C ASP A 416 -27.17 2.95 5.31
N ARG A 417 -28.03 2.96 6.33
CA ARG A 417 -29.17 3.88 6.42
C ARG A 417 -28.72 5.35 6.52
N ASN A 418 -27.59 5.63 7.15
CA ASN A 418 -27.04 6.98 7.27
C ASN A 418 -26.49 7.51 5.92
N PHE A 419 -25.86 6.67 5.08
CA PHE A 419 -25.47 7.07 3.72
C PHE A 419 -26.67 7.53 2.88
N ASP A 420 -27.77 6.79 2.94
CA ASP A 420 -29.01 7.14 2.26
C ASP A 420 -29.65 8.42 2.81
N LYS A 421 -29.66 8.58 4.15
CA LYS A 421 -30.15 9.77 4.85
C LYS A 421 -29.37 11.04 4.47
N TYR A 422 -28.05 10.95 4.34
CA TYR A 422 -27.18 12.08 3.97
C TYR A 422 -26.96 12.22 2.45
N GLN A 423 -27.57 11.35 1.64
CA GLN A 423 -27.48 11.36 0.17
C GLN A 423 -26.03 11.25 -0.34
N ILE A 424 -25.24 10.41 0.31
CA ILE A 424 -23.88 10.08 -0.11
C ILE A 424 -23.94 8.67 -0.74
N PRO A 425 -23.57 8.49 -2.01
CA PRO A 425 -23.61 7.17 -2.63
C PRO A 425 -22.42 6.31 -2.19
N TYR A 426 -22.65 5.02 -1.99
CA TYR A 426 -21.64 4.01 -1.73
C TYR A 426 -22.14 2.64 -2.21
N ASP A 427 -21.21 1.76 -2.61
CA ASP A 427 -21.54 0.42 -3.15
C ASP A 427 -21.16 -0.71 -2.20
N VAL A 428 -20.11 -0.54 -1.40
CA VAL A 428 -19.55 -1.62 -0.58
C VAL A 428 -19.29 -1.14 0.85
N ILE A 429 -19.73 -1.92 1.84
CA ILE A 429 -19.29 -1.79 3.23
C ILE A 429 -18.40 -2.98 3.60
N TRP A 430 -17.42 -2.77 4.47
CA TRP A 430 -16.33 -3.69 4.73
C TRP A 430 -16.31 -4.12 6.20
N LEU A 431 -16.01 -5.40 6.44
CA LEU A 431 -15.79 -5.96 7.77
C LEU A 431 -14.36 -6.45 7.92
N ASP A 432 -13.66 -5.77 8.82
CA ASP A 432 -12.33 -6.09 9.34
C ASP A 432 -12.41 -7.16 10.45
N ILE A 433 -11.28 -7.60 10.97
CA ILE A 433 -11.06 -8.85 11.73
C ILE A 433 -11.94 -9.05 12.98
N GLU A 434 -12.56 -8.01 13.53
CA GLU A 434 -13.47 -8.12 14.68
C GLU A 434 -14.82 -8.79 14.35
N TYR A 435 -15.16 -8.99 13.07
CA TYR A 435 -16.39 -9.71 12.71
C TYR A 435 -16.32 -11.21 13.01
N THR A 436 -15.11 -11.76 13.10
CA THR A 436 -14.84 -13.19 13.30
C THR A 436 -14.96 -13.60 14.78
N ASP A 437 -15.45 -14.82 15.04
CA ASP A 437 -15.36 -15.41 16.39
C ASP A 437 -13.87 -15.61 16.72
N ASP A 438 -13.33 -14.79 17.64
CA ASP A 438 -11.98 -14.94 18.21
C ASP A 438 -10.88 -15.15 17.14
N ARG A 439 -10.93 -14.37 16.05
CA ARG A 439 -9.98 -14.41 14.91
C ARG A 439 -9.92 -15.76 14.16
N LYS A 440 -11.01 -16.51 14.15
CA LYS A 440 -11.18 -17.68 13.28
C LYS A 440 -11.86 -17.26 11.98
N TYR A 441 -11.09 -17.18 10.89
CA TYR A 441 -11.66 -16.94 9.55
C TYR A 441 -12.75 -17.96 9.18
N PHE A 442 -13.63 -17.60 8.24
CA PHE A 442 -14.83 -18.39 7.89
C PHE A 442 -15.84 -18.59 9.05
N THR A 443 -15.77 -17.76 10.09
CA THR A 443 -16.74 -17.71 11.20
C THR A 443 -17.25 -16.29 11.43
N TRP A 444 -18.28 -16.17 12.27
CA TRP A 444 -18.88 -14.90 12.69
C TRP A 444 -18.95 -14.90 14.22
N ASP A 445 -18.63 -13.78 14.87
CA ASP A 445 -18.79 -13.64 16.32
C ASP A 445 -20.28 -13.70 16.69
N PRO A 446 -20.72 -14.68 17.51
CA PRO A 446 -22.14 -14.93 17.75
C PRO A 446 -22.80 -13.94 18.73
N LEU A 447 -22.04 -13.00 19.30
CA LEU A 447 -22.54 -11.96 20.19
C LEU A 447 -22.74 -10.62 19.46
N THR A 448 -21.95 -10.37 18.41
CA THR A 448 -21.91 -9.10 17.67
C THR A 448 -22.44 -9.21 16.24
N PHE A 449 -22.31 -10.37 15.60
CA PHE A 449 -22.91 -10.70 14.30
C PHE A 449 -23.81 -11.95 14.42
N PRO A 450 -24.89 -11.89 15.23
CA PRO A 450 -25.80 -13.03 15.40
C PRO A 450 -26.62 -13.37 14.15
N ASP A 451 -26.90 -12.40 13.27
CA ASP A 451 -27.66 -12.60 12.03
C ASP A 451 -27.04 -11.85 10.82
N PRO A 452 -25.88 -12.32 10.31
CA PRO A 452 -25.20 -11.68 9.17
C PRO A 452 -26.05 -11.69 7.90
N ILE A 453 -26.90 -12.72 7.71
CA ILE A 453 -27.81 -12.82 6.56
C ILE A 453 -28.76 -11.63 6.52
N SER A 454 -29.36 -11.24 7.65
CA SER A 454 -30.26 -10.06 7.71
C SER A 454 -29.57 -8.72 7.41
N MET A 455 -28.25 -8.63 7.65
CA MET A 455 -27.42 -7.47 7.30
C MET A 455 -27.13 -7.44 5.81
N GLU A 456 -26.76 -8.59 5.23
CA GLU A 456 -26.55 -8.75 3.80
C GLU A 456 -27.82 -8.50 2.99
N GLU A 457 -28.98 -8.94 3.48
CA GLU A 457 -30.29 -8.69 2.85
C GLU A 457 -30.63 -7.19 2.83
N GLN A 458 -30.37 -6.42 3.92
CA GLN A 458 -30.59 -4.97 3.93
C GLN A 458 -29.71 -4.27 2.88
N LEU A 459 -28.45 -4.67 2.74
CA LEU A 459 -27.53 -4.13 1.73
C LEU A 459 -28.04 -4.40 0.30
N ASP A 460 -28.58 -5.59 0.05
CA ASP A 460 -29.09 -5.96 -1.28
C ASP A 460 -30.37 -5.19 -1.66
N GLU A 461 -31.15 -4.65 -0.71
CA GLU A 461 -32.30 -3.75 -1.02
C GLU A 461 -31.89 -2.51 -1.85
N SER A 462 -30.64 -2.06 -1.72
CA SER A 462 -30.04 -0.97 -2.51
C SER A 462 -28.97 -1.48 -3.50
N GLU A 463 -28.99 -2.77 -3.82
CA GLU A 463 -28.00 -3.49 -4.64
C GLU A 463 -26.55 -3.31 -4.17
N ARG A 464 -26.31 -3.05 -2.87
CA ARG A 464 -24.98 -2.92 -2.27
C ARG A 464 -24.34 -4.27 -1.95
N LYS A 465 -23.05 -4.23 -1.59
CA LYS A 465 -22.20 -5.41 -1.38
C LYS A 465 -21.52 -5.33 -0.02
N LEU A 466 -21.12 -6.49 0.48
CA LEU A 466 -20.31 -6.66 1.67
C LEU A 466 -18.94 -7.20 1.26
N VAL A 467 -17.87 -6.72 1.88
CA VAL A 467 -16.56 -7.37 1.83
C VAL A 467 -16.16 -7.81 3.23
N VAL A 468 -15.63 -9.03 3.34
CA VAL A 468 -15.12 -9.60 4.60
C VAL A 468 -13.65 -9.99 4.46
N ILE A 469 -12.85 -9.71 5.49
CA ILE A 469 -11.43 -10.08 5.56
C ILE A 469 -11.22 -11.58 5.80
N ILE A 470 -10.32 -12.19 5.03
CA ILE A 470 -9.89 -13.60 5.15
C ILE A 470 -8.38 -13.66 4.88
N ASP A 471 -7.59 -13.93 5.92
CA ASP A 471 -6.12 -13.92 5.84
C ASP A 471 -5.55 -15.35 5.77
N PRO A 472 -4.29 -15.56 5.34
CA PRO A 472 -3.74 -16.91 5.18
C PRO A 472 -3.41 -17.64 6.50
N HIS A 473 -3.44 -16.93 7.63
CA HIS A 473 -3.02 -17.46 8.93
C HIS A 473 -4.21 -18.05 9.70
N ILE A 474 -4.21 -19.37 9.88
CA ILE A 474 -5.27 -20.14 10.50
C ILE A 474 -4.91 -20.42 11.95
N LYS A 475 -5.75 -19.93 12.88
CA LYS A 475 -5.59 -20.11 14.33
C LYS A 475 -5.29 -21.56 14.73
N ASN A 476 -4.24 -21.77 15.51
CA ASN A 476 -3.87 -23.08 16.06
C ASN A 476 -4.77 -23.41 17.27
N GLN A 477 -5.81 -24.23 17.07
CA GLN A 477 -6.77 -24.56 18.14
C GLN A 477 -7.55 -25.88 17.89
N ASP A 478 -7.47 -26.80 18.85
CA ASP A 478 -8.12 -28.13 18.82
C ASP A 478 -9.62 -28.17 18.50
N LYS A 479 -10.36 -27.07 18.71
CA LYS A 479 -11.82 -26.99 18.50
C LYS A 479 -12.23 -26.24 17.23
N TYR A 480 -11.28 -25.89 16.38
CA TYR A 480 -11.52 -25.18 15.13
C TYR A 480 -11.31 -26.14 13.95
N SER A 481 -12.40 -26.57 13.30
CA SER A 481 -12.37 -27.65 12.30
C SER A 481 -11.51 -27.33 11.08
N ILE A 482 -11.39 -26.06 10.68
CA ILE A 482 -10.55 -25.63 9.55
C ILE A 482 -9.07 -25.83 9.91
N SER A 483 -8.66 -25.50 11.14
CA SER A 483 -7.32 -25.77 11.66
C SER A 483 -7.00 -27.27 11.70
N GLN A 484 -7.94 -28.09 12.19
CA GLN A 484 -7.83 -29.55 12.16
C GLN A 484 -7.74 -30.12 10.73
N GLU A 485 -8.54 -29.61 9.79
CA GLU A 485 -8.50 -30.05 8.40
C GLU A 485 -7.19 -29.66 7.70
N MET A 486 -6.67 -28.45 7.92
CA MET A 486 -5.43 -27.98 7.31
C MET A 486 -4.21 -28.79 7.78
N THR A 487 -4.13 -29.01 9.10
CA THR A 487 -3.05 -29.79 9.74
C THR A 487 -3.11 -31.28 9.39
N SER A 488 -4.29 -31.92 9.48
CA SER A 488 -4.44 -33.36 9.18
C SER A 488 -4.26 -33.73 7.70
N LYS A 489 -4.35 -32.75 6.79
CA LYS A 489 -4.13 -32.93 5.34
C LYS A 489 -2.78 -32.44 4.85
N ASP A 490 -1.88 -32.01 5.75
CA ASP A 490 -0.53 -31.51 5.41
C ASP A 490 -0.56 -30.34 4.41
N LEU A 491 -1.42 -29.35 4.68
CA LEU A 491 -1.68 -28.19 3.80
C LEU A 491 -1.04 -26.88 4.27
N ALA A 492 -0.28 -26.93 5.36
CA ALA A 492 0.35 -25.76 5.98
C ALA A 492 1.84 -25.65 5.58
N THR A 493 2.36 -24.42 5.59
CA THR A 493 3.80 -24.16 5.42
C THR A 493 4.61 -24.87 6.51
N LYS A 494 5.84 -25.30 6.19
CA LYS A 494 6.70 -26.05 7.08
C LYS A 494 7.90 -25.25 7.55
N ASN A 495 8.46 -25.60 8.70
CA ASN A 495 9.78 -25.14 9.12
C ASN A 495 10.89 -25.92 8.37
N LYS A 496 12.14 -25.52 8.57
CA LYS A 496 13.33 -26.16 7.99
C LYS A 496 13.49 -27.65 8.30
N ASP A 497 12.95 -28.10 9.44
CA ASP A 497 12.98 -29.48 9.91
C ASP A 497 11.86 -30.35 9.27
N GLY A 498 10.94 -29.73 8.52
CA GLY A 498 9.83 -30.38 7.83
C GLY A 498 8.57 -30.57 8.69
N GLU A 499 8.50 -29.93 9.86
CA GLU A 499 7.31 -29.86 10.72
C GLU A 499 6.43 -28.67 10.34
N ILE A 500 5.15 -28.65 10.74
CA ILE A 500 4.25 -27.52 10.47
C ILE A 500 4.78 -26.26 11.17
N TYR A 501 4.87 -25.15 10.44
CA TYR A 501 5.30 -23.87 10.96
C TYR A 501 4.26 -23.26 11.91
N ASP A 502 4.68 -22.88 13.12
CA ASP A 502 3.88 -22.11 14.09
C ASP A 502 4.50 -20.72 14.27
N GLY A 503 3.65 -19.71 14.22
CA GLY A 503 4.00 -18.30 14.36
C GLY A 503 2.81 -17.52 14.91
N TRP A 504 3.01 -16.24 15.20
CA TRP A 504 2.01 -15.39 15.82
C TRP A 504 1.48 -14.33 14.84
N CYS A 505 0.17 -14.19 14.79
CA CYS A 505 -0.53 -13.08 14.11
C CYS A 505 -1.76 -12.69 14.94
N TRP A 506 -2.81 -12.12 14.34
CA TRP A 506 -4.04 -11.69 15.05
C TRP A 506 -4.65 -12.73 16.00
N PRO A 507 -4.73 -14.03 15.68
CA PRO A 507 -5.29 -15.04 16.57
C PRO A 507 -4.34 -15.50 17.70
N GLY A 508 -3.12 -14.96 17.75
CA GLY A 508 -1.99 -15.57 18.45
C GLY A 508 -1.34 -16.67 17.60
N SER A 509 -0.96 -17.78 18.25
CA SER A 509 -0.40 -18.98 17.60
C SER A 509 -1.28 -19.46 16.44
N SER A 510 -0.68 -19.57 15.28
CA SER A 510 -1.32 -19.78 13.98
C SER A 510 -0.40 -20.59 13.05
N HIS A 511 -1.00 -21.22 12.05
CA HIS A 511 -0.33 -21.89 10.93
C HIS A 511 -0.76 -21.21 9.62
N TRP A 512 0.13 -21.11 8.64
CA TRP A 512 -0.19 -20.50 7.34
C TRP A 512 -0.54 -21.57 6.32
N ILE A 513 -1.56 -21.32 5.49
CA ILE A 513 -1.87 -22.17 4.33
C ILE A 513 -0.76 -22.08 3.29
N ASP A 514 -0.28 -23.22 2.81
CA ASP A 514 0.72 -23.27 1.74
C ASP A 514 0.04 -23.28 0.36
N THR A 515 -0.33 -22.10 -0.16
CA THR A 515 -1.01 -21.98 -1.46
C THR A 515 -0.13 -22.28 -2.68
N PHE A 516 1.14 -22.68 -2.49
CA PHE A 516 1.93 -23.35 -3.51
C PHE A 516 1.52 -24.82 -3.72
N ASN A 517 0.83 -25.43 -2.75
CA ASN A 517 0.32 -26.79 -2.81
C ASN A 517 -1.04 -26.85 -3.54
N PRO A 518 -1.16 -27.55 -4.69
CA PRO A 518 -2.44 -27.69 -5.40
C PRO A 518 -3.55 -28.38 -4.59
N ALA A 519 -3.21 -29.12 -3.54
CA ALA A 519 -4.20 -29.68 -2.61
C ALA A 519 -4.73 -28.61 -1.64
N ALA A 520 -3.89 -27.66 -1.22
CA ALA A 520 -4.28 -26.56 -0.36
C ALA A 520 -5.20 -25.57 -1.10
N ILE A 521 -4.87 -25.24 -2.37
CA ILE A 521 -5.74 -24.45 -3.25
C ILE A 521 -7.14 -25.09 -3.36
N LYS A 522 -7.21 -26.39 -3.68
CA LYS A 522 -8.50 -27.12 -3.79
C LYS A 522 -9.30 -27.14 -2.49
N TRP A 523 -8.61 -27.22 -1.35
CA TRP A 523 -9.24 -27.14 -0.04
C TRP A 523 -9.76 -25.73 0.23
N TRP A 524 -8.96 -24.69 -0.02
CA TRP A 524 -9.34 -23.27 0.11
C TRP A 524 -10.61 -22.96 -0.72
N ILE A 525 -10.62 -23.32 -2.01
CA ILE A 525 -11.78 -23.19 -2.91
C ILE A 525 -13.06 -23.83 -2.33
N SER A 526 -12.93 -24.91 -1.56
CA SER A 526 -14.08 -25.58 -0.94
C SER A 526 -14.66 -24.83 0.25
N LEU A 527 -13.89 -23.97 0.93
CA LEU A 527 -14.35 -23.23 2.11
C LEU A 527 -15.34 -22.11 1.74
N PHE A 528 -15.14 -21.42 0.60
CA PHE A 528 -15.95 -20.26 0.20
C PHE A 528 -17.34 -20.59 -0.36
N LYS A 529 -17.69 -21.87 -0.56
CA LYS A 529 -19.05 -22.25 -1.00
C LYS A 529 -20.07 -21.82 0.06
N PHE A 530 -21.24 -21.32 -0.33
CA PHE A 530 -22.23 -20.76 0.61
C PHE A 530 -22.74 -21.79 1.64
N ASP A 531 -22.66 -23.08 1.34
CA ASP A 531 -23.00 -24.15 2.28
C ASP A 531 -21.86 -24.47 3.28
N LYS A 532 -20.65 -23.93 3.05
CA LYS A 532 -19.47 -24.06 3.91
C LYS A 532 -19.18 -22.77 4.68
N PHE A 533 -19.00 -21.64 4.01
CA PHE A 533 -18.92 -20.32 4.65
C PHE A 533 -20.33 -19.83 4.99
N LYS A 534 -20.86 -20.35 6.11
CA LYS A 534 -22.19 -19.98 6.64
C LYS A 534 -22.25 -18.48 6.94
N GLY A 535 -23.43 -17.89 6.79
CA GLY A 535 -23.62 -16.45 6.93
C GLY A 535 -22.97 -15.66 5.78
N THR A 536 -23.04 -16.17 4.54
CA THR A 536 -22.67 -15.38 3.35
C THR A 536 -23.61 -15.66 2.19
N LEU A 537 -23.92 -14.61 1.44
CA LEU A 537 -24.77 -14.56 0.25
C LEU A 537 -23.96 -14.10 -0.98
N SER A 538 -24.64 -14.02 -2.13
CA SER A 538 -24.08 -13.60 -3.42
C SER A 538 -23.60 -12.14 -3.48
N ASN A 539 -23.91 -11.30 -2.49
CA ASN A 539 -23.38 -9.95 -2.38
C ASN A 539 -22.10 -9.86 -1.50
N VAL A 540 -21.55 -10.99 -1.03
CA VAL A 540 -20.29 -11.04 -0.26
C VAL A 540 -19.07 -11.34 -1.15
N PHE A 541 -18.06 -10.48 -1.01
CA PHE A 541 -16.75 -10.54 -1.64
C PHE A 541 -15.64 -10.49 -0.57
N ILE A 542 -14.36 -10.62 -0.97
CA ILE A 542 -13.27 -10.96 -0.05
C ILE A 542 -12.17 -9.91 -0.06
N TRP A 543 -11.57 -9.70 1.10
CA TRP A 543 -10.31 -9.00 1.30
C TRP A 543 -9.28 -10.02 1.80
N ASN A 544 -8.15 -10.15 1.12
CA ASN A 544 -7.01 -10.94 1.60
C ASN A 544 -5.93 -9.98 2.12
N ASP A 545 -5.81 -9.88 3.44
CA ASP A 545 -4.76 -9.10 4.09
C ASP A 545 -3.67 -10.03 4.68
N MET A 546 -2.63 -9.43 5.26
CA MET A 546 -1.57 -10.13 6.00
C MET A 546 -0.85 -11.20 5.17
N ASN A 547 -0.89 -11.07 3.83
CA ASN A 547 -0.55 -12.12 2.87
C ASN A 547 0.89 -12.04 2.32
N GLU A 548 1.70 -11.13 2.87
CA GLU A 548 3.15 -11.00 2.64
C GLU A 548 3.92 -12.33 2.61
N PRO A 549 3.86 -13.23 3.62
CA PRO A 549 2.93 -13.29 4.77
C PRO A 549 3.41 -12.51 6.00
N SER A 550 2.48 -11.83 6.68
CA SER A 550 2.78 -11.17 7.95
C SER A 550 2.83 -12.17 9.10
N VAL A 551 3.87 -12.08 9.93
CA VAL A 551 4.19 -12.92 11.09
C VAL A 551 4.81 -12.03 12.18
N PHE A 552 4.04 -11.69 13.21
CA PHE A 552 4.41 -10.68 14.21
C PHE A 552 5.64 -11.02 15.05
N ASN A 553 5.99 -12.31 15.17
CA ASN A 553 7.18 -12.80 15.86
C ASN A 553 8.26 -13.35 14.90
N GLY A 554 8.10 -13.15 13.59
CA GLY A 554 9.06 -13.54 12.58
C GLY A 554 10.08 -12.43 12.26
N PRO A 555 11.22 -12.77 11.63
CA PRO A 555 12.17 -11.75 11.17
C PRO A 555 11.50 -10.83 10.17
N GLU A 556 11.72 -9.51 10.29
CA GLU A 556 11.16 -8.53 9.35
C GLU A 556 9.63 -8.60 9.23
N THR A 557 8.97 -9.02 10.31
CA THR A 557 7.52 -9.27 10.38
C THR A 557 7.01 -10.31 9.37
N THR A 558 7.87 -11.21 8.88
CA THR A 558 7.49 -12.27 7.93
C THR A 558 8.11 -13.63 8.29
N MET A 559 7.92 -14.66 7.46
CA MET A 559 8.42 -16.00 7.71
C MET A 559 9.96 -16.08 7.69
N PRO A 560 10.57 -16.99 8.48
CA PRO A 560 11.96 -17.39 8.31
C PRO A 560 12.28 -17.81 6.88
N LYS A 561 13.42 -17.36 6.36
CA LYS A 561 13.86 -17.65 4.98
C LYS A 561 14.07 -19.14 4.69
N ASP A 562 14.37 -19.94 5.73
CA ASP A 562 14.57 -21.39 5.66
C ASP A 562 13.30 -22.22 5.97
N ASN A 563 12.11 -21.59 6.07
CA ASN A 563 10.84 -22.32 5.99
C ASN A 563 10.70 -23.03 4.63
N LEU A 564 9.99 -24.16 4.61
CA LEU A 564 9.80 -25.02 3.44
C LEU A 564 8.35 -25.01 2.95
N HIS A 565 8.20 -24.89 1.63
CA HIS A 565 6.93 -24.90 0.91
C HIS A 565 6.80 -26.13 -0.01
N HIS A 566 5.65 -26.27 -0.66
CA HIS A 566 5.38 -27.31 -1.65
C HIS A 566 6.50 -27.45 -2.69
N GLY A 567 6.88 -28.69 -3.00
CA GLY A 567 8.03 -28.97 -3.87
C GLY A 567 9.40 -28.78 -3.18
N ASN A 568 9.43 -28.52 -1.87
CA ASN A 568 10.59 -28.24 -1.02
C ASN A 568 11.39 -27.00 -1.43
N TRP A 569 10.73 -25.96 -1.92
CA TRP A 569 11.37 -24.65 -2.07
C TRP A 569 11.52 -23.98 -0.70
N GLU A 570 12.60 -23.22 -0.50
CA GLU A 570 12.74 -22.39 0.69
C GLU A 570 11.86 -21.14 0.55
N HIS A 571 11.42 -20.56 1.66
CA HIS A 571 10.65 -19.31 1.64
C HIS A 571 11.40 -18.19 0.92
N ARG A 572 12.75 -18.13 1.03
CA ARG A 572 13.59 -17.18 0.31
C ARG A 572 13.41 -17.21 -1.21
N ASP A 573 13.07 -18.37 -1.78
CA ASP A 573 12.97 -18.58 -3.22
C ASP A 573 11.69 -17.98 -3.82
N ILE A 574 10.65 -17.82 -2.99
CA ILE A 574 9.27 -17.62 -3.43
C ILE A 574 8.54 -16.49 -2.68
N HIS A 575 9.20 -15.84 -1.73
CA HIS A 575 8.59 -14.88 -0.80
C HIS A 575 7.72 -13.83 -1.51
N ASN A 576 8.25 -13.12 -2.52
CA ASN A 576 7.49 -12.08 -3.21
C ASN A 576 6.29 -12.62 -4.02
N VAL A 577 6.28 -13.91 -4.41
CA VAL A 577 5.09 -14.53 -5.04
C VAL A 577 4.14 -15.18 -4.04
N HIS A 578 4.44 -15.21 -2.73
CA HIS A 578 3.57 -15.82 -1.73
C HIS A 578 2.16 -15.21 -1.76
N GLY A 579 2.06 -13.87 -1.70
CA GLY A 579 0.79 -13.15 -1.68
C GLY A 579 -0.11 -13.43 -2.90
N ILE A 580 0.47 -13.45 -4.10
CA ILE A 580 -0.27 -13.73 -5.35
C ILE A 580 -0.78 -15.19 -5.40
N THR A 581 -0.11 -16.16 -4.76
CA THR A 581 -0.62 -17.55 -4.71
C THR A 581 -1.92 -17.65 -3.89
N LEU A 582 -2.04 -16.91 -2.80
CA LEU A 582 -3.27 -16.82 -1.99
C LEU A 582 -4.38 -16.13 -2.78
N VAL A 583 -4.08 -15.00 -3.43
CA VAL A 583 -5.03 -14.25 -4.26
C VAL A 583 -5.58 -15.14 -5.38
N ASN A 584 -4.72 -15.93 -6.03
CA ASN A 584 -5.13 -16.90 -7.04
C ASN A 584 -6.07 -17.98 -6.48
N ALA A 585 -5.75 -18.54 -5.30
CA ALA A 585 -6.61 -19.52 -4.65
C ALA A 585 -7.98 -18.92 -4.26
N THR A 586 -8.04 -17.68 -3.79
CA THR A 586 -9.28 -16.96 -3.48
C THR A 586 -10.05 -16.60 -4.76
N TYR A 587 -9.35 -16.26 -5.85
CA TYR A 587 -9.96 -15.98 -7.15
C TYR A 587 -10.76 -17.17 -7.67
N ASP A 588 -10.13 -18.34 -7.72
CA ASP A 588 -10.77 -19.62 -8.07
C ASP A 588 -11.92 -19.98 -7.11
N ALA A 589 -11.80 -19.60 -5.83
CA ALA A 589 -12.84 -19.84 -4.84
C ALA A 589 -14.11 -19.03 -5.09
N LEU A 590 -13.97 -17.80 -5.58
CA LEU A 590 -15.06 -16.86 -5.86
C LEU A 590 -15.70 -17.03 -7.24
N LEU A 591 -14.98 -17.61 -8.22
CA LEU A 591 -15.52 -17.84 -9.57
C LEU A 591 -16.88 -18.57 -9.56
N GLU A 592 -17.00 -19.67 -8.80
CA GLU A 592 -18.22 -20.49 -8.74
C GLU A 592 -18.55 -20.87 -7.28
N ARG A 593 -19.10 -19.94 -6.49
CA ARG A 593 -19.52 -20.22 -5.09
C ARG A 593 -20.78 -21.10 -4.98
N LYS A 594 -21.54 -21.19 -6.07
CA LYS A 594 -22.77 -22.01 -6.23
C LYS A 594 -22.74 -22.67 -7.61
N LYS A 595 -23.05 -23.96 -7.65
CA LYS A 595 -22.93 -24.77 -8.88
C LYS A 595 -23.75 -24.20 -10.04
N GLY A 596 -23.10 -23.96 -11.17
CA GLY A 596 -23.67 -23.39 -12.39
C GLY A 596 -23.72 -21.86 -12.42
N GLU A 597 -23.23 -21.17 -11.39
CA GLU A 597 -23.27 -19.71 -11.26
C GLU A 597 -21.84 -19.15 -11.24
N VAL A 598 -21.31 -18.89 -12.45
CA VAL A 598 -19.96 -18.33 -12.65
C VAL A 598 -20.03 -16.82 -12.76
N ARG A 599 -19.29 -16.10 -11.92
CA ARG A 599 -19.29 -14.63 -11.83
C ARG A 599 -17.87 -14.10 -11.65
N ARG A 600 -17.63 -12.83 -11.98
CA ARG A 600 -16.31 -12.21 -11.77
C ARG A 600 -16.02 -12.10 -10.27
N PRO A 601 -14.85 -12.52 -9.79
CA PRO A 601 -14.42 -12.20 -8.43
C PRO A 601 -14.26 -10.69 -8.21
N PHE A 602 -14.29 -10.30 -6.93
CA PHE A 602 -13.66 -9.07 -6.46
C PHE A 602 -12.86 -9.46 -5.21
N ILE A 603 -11.57 -9.12 -5.24
CA ILE A 603 -10.60 -9.38 -4.19
C ILE A 603 -9.76 -8.12 -4.04
N LEU A 604 -9.60 -7.62 -2.82
CA LEU A 604 -8.54 -6.66 -2.50
C LEU A 604 -7.38 -7.41 -1.83
N THR A 605 -6.15 -7.06 -2.17
CA THR A 605 -4.95 -7.69 -1.60
C THR A 605 -3.89 -6.66 -1.17
N ARG A 606 -3.15 -6.97 -0.11
CA ARG A 606 -2.04 -6.13 0.38
C ARG A 606 -0.72 -6.53 -0.27
N SER A 607 -0.38 -7.82 -0.22
CA SER A 607 0.81 -8.37 -0.85
C SER A 607 0.52 -8.90 -2.25
N TYR A 608 1.32 -8.42 -3.21
CA TYR A 608 1.16 -8.71 -4.62
C TYR A 608 2.50 -8.83 -5.36
N TYR A 609 2.42 -9.37 -6.58
CA TYR A 609 3.53 -9.52 -7.50
C TYR A 609 3.08 -9.27 -8.95
N ALA A 610 4.02 -9.24 -9.90
CA ALA A 610 3.72 -9.23 -11.33
C ALA A 610 2.68 -10.33 -11.69
N GLY A 611 1.56 -9.93 -12.30
CA GLY A 611 0.43 -10.81 -12.63
C GLY A 611 -0.79 -10.69 -11.72
N ALA A 612 -0.70 -10.00 -10.57
CA ALA A 612 -1.82 -9.83 -9.63
C ALA A 612 -3.00 -9.05 -10.22
N GLN A 613 -2.74 -8.22 -11.25
CA GLN A 613 -3.75 -7.47 -12.00
C GLN A 613 -4.83 -8.36 -12.64
N ARG A 614 -4.54 -9.65 -12.87
CA ARG A 614 -5.47 -10.62 -13.46
C ARG A 614 -6.59 -11.05 -12.50
N MET A 615 -6.49 -10.72 -11.21
CA MET A 615 -7.28 -11.39 -10.15
C MET A 615 -7.77 -10.48 -9.01
N SER A 616 -7.19 -9.29 -8.84
CA SER A 616 -7.40 -8.46 -7.64
C SER A 616 -7.31 -6.96 -7.90
N ALA A 617 -7.72 -6.17 -6.90
CA ALA A 617 -7.30 -4.79 -6.66
C ALA A 617 -6.22 -4.76 -5.56
N MET A 618 -5.47 -3.66 -5.45
CA MET A 618 -4.57 -3.41 -4.31
C MET A 618 -4.85 -2.06 -3.66
N TRP A 619 -4.29 -1.86 -2.46
CA TRP A 619 -4.18 -0.55 -1.82
C TRP A 619 -2.80 -0.43 -1.16
N THR A 620 -2.35 0.80 -0.89
CA THR A 620 -0.98 1.10 -0.44
C THR A 620 -0.76 0.85 1.06
N GLY A 621 -1.39 -0.19 1.62
CA GLY A 621 -1.32 -0.56 3.03
C GLY A 621 -1.65 0.55 4.04
N ASP A 622 -0.93 0.55 5.16
CA ASP A 622 -1.23 1.33 6.37
C ASP A 622 -0.64 2.75 6.30
N ASN A 623 -1.21 3.58 5.42
CA ASN A 623 -0.84 4.98 5.30
C ASN A 623 -1.26 5.82 6.53
N GLN A 624 -0.66 7.01 6.68
CA GLN A 624 -0.96 7.91 7.78
C GLN A 624 -1.93 9.03 7.36
N ALA A 625 -2.76 9.50 8.28
CA ALA A 625 -3.72 10.59 8.06
C ALA A 625 -3.04 11.97 8.05
N THR A 626 -2.16 12.20 7.07
CA THR A 626 -1.34 13.41 6.89
C THR A 626 -1.41 13.92 5.45
N TRP A 627 -1.06 15.20 5.23
CA TRP A 627 -1.07 15.80 3.89
C TRP A 627 0.00 15.19 2.98
N GLU A 628 1.12 14.79 3.57
CA GLU A 628 2.26 14.20 2.89
C GLU A 628 1.94 12.79 2.37
N HIS A 629 1.23 11.95 3.15
CA HIS A 629 0.75 10.66 2.66
C HIS A 629 -0.37 10.81 1.61
N LEU A 630 -1.23 11.82 1.75
CA LEU A 630 -2.20 12.17 0.70
C LEU A 630 -1.49 12.54 -0.61
N ALA A 631 -0.42 13.35 -0.55
CA ALA A 631 0.39 13.69 -1.71
C ALA A 631 1.10 12.46 -2.31
N ALA A 632 1.72 11.63 -1.46
CA ALA A 632 2.43 10.41 -1.88
C ALA A 632 1.53 9.34 -2.52
N SER A 633 0.22 9.34 -2.23
CA SER A 633 -0.73 8.42 -2.86
C SER A 633 -0.75 8.54 -4.40
N ILE A 634 -0.50 9.74 -4.96
CA ILE A 634 -0.53 9.98 -6.41
C ILE A 634 0.62 9.25 -7.13
N PRO A 635 1.92 9.48 -6.82
CA PRO A 635 3.01 8.74 -7.45
C PRO A 635 2.91 7.23 -7.20
N MET A 636 2.51 6.76 -6.01
CA MET A 636 2.35 5.33 -5.72
C MET A 636 1.31 4.64 -6.63
N VAL A 637 0.14 5.27 -6.81
CA VAL A 637 -0.92 4.77 -7.71
C VAL A 637 -0.49 4.85 -9.17
N LEU A 638 0.16 5.93 -9.60
CA LEU A 638 0.69 6.07 -10.95
C LEU A 638 1.75 5.01 -11.26
N ASN A 639 2.65 4.71 -10.31
CA ASN A 639 3.75 3.76 -10.49
C ASN A 639 3.24 2.32 -10.60
N ASN A 640 2.27 1.92 -9.76
CA ASN A 640 1.57 0.64 -9.90
C ASN A 640 0.81 0.54 -11.24
N GLY A 641 0.19 1.64 -11.69
CA GLY A 641 -0.51 1.70 -12.98
C GLY A 641 0.40 1.43 -14.19
N ILE A 642 1.55 2.09 -14.28
CA ILE A 642 2.53 1.84 -15.36
C ILE A 642 3.24 0.49 -15.23
N ALA A 643 3.36 -0.05 -14.01
CA ALA A 643 3.86 -1.40 -13.75
C ALA A 643 2.84 -2.51 -14.11
N GLY A 644 1.67 -2.15 -14.65
CA GLY A 644 0.66 -3.07 -15.15
C GLY A 644 -0.41 -3.48 -14.13
N PHE A 645 -0.42 -2.89 -12.93
CA PHE A 645 -1.42 -3.13 -11.89
C PHE A 645 -2.20 -1.84 -11.52
N PRO A 646 -3.11 -1.36 -12.39
CA PRO A 646 -3.71 -0.03 -12.27
C PRO A 646 -4.95 0.06 -11.34
N PHE A 647 -5.36 -1.02 -10.68
CA PHE A 647 -6.55 -1.02 -9.82
C PHE A 647 -6.21 -0.61 -8.37
N ALA A 648 -6.02 0.70 -8.18
CA ALA A 648 -5.72 1.37 -6.91
C ALA A 648 -6.47 2.73 -6.84
N GLY A 649 -6.52 3.43 -5.69
CA GLY A 649 -7.15 4.76 -5.63
C GLY A 649 -7.30 5.44 -4.26
N ALA A 650 -7.90 6.65 -4.29
CA ALA A 650 -8.28 7.51 -3.15
C ALA A 650 -9.51 8.39 -3.53
N ASP A 651 -10.13 9.09 -2.56
CA ASP A 651 -11.55 9.48 -2.61
C ASP A 651 -11.96 10.83 -3.25
N ALA A 652 -13.01 10.79 -4.08
CA ALA A 652 -13.84 11.96 -4.46
C ALA A 652 -15.26 11.54 -4.93
N ILE A 653 -16.21 11.42 -3.99
CA ILE A 653 -17.39 10.53 -4.13
C ILE A 653 -18.36 10.90 -5.28
N ARG A 654 -19.11 12.02 -5.23
CA ARG A 654 -20.22 12.24 -6.20
C ARG A 654 -19.75 12.38 -7.66
N LEU A 655 -18.59 12.99 -7.88
CA LEU A 655 -17.98 13.11 -9.20
C LEU A 655 -17.51 11.74 -9.74
N ARG A 656 -16.97 10.87 -8.86
CA ARG A 656 -16.64 9.48 -9.20
C ARG A 656 -17.85 8.72 -9.74
N TYR A 657 -19.00 8.80 -9.07
CA TYR A 657 -20.24 8.17 -9.54
C TYR A 657 -20.68 8.69 -10.92
N GLN A 658 -20.66 10.01 -11.13
CA GLN A 658 -20.98 10.61 -12.43
C GLN A 658 -20.06 10.07 -13.55
N LEU A 659 -18.77 9.93 -13.27
CA LEU A 659 -17.74 9.48 -14.19
C LEU A 659 -17.56 7.95 -14.28
N LEU A 660 -18.36 7.13 -13.59
CA LEU A 660 -18.27 5.67 -13.67
C LEU A 660 -18.22 5.11 -15.12
N PRO A 661 -18.96 5.64 -16.11
CA PRO A 661 -18.82 5.21 -17.51
C PRO A 661 -17.41 5.43 -18.10
N ALA A 662 -16.75 6.53 -17.76
CA ALA A 662 -15.38 6.82 -18.16
C ALA A 662 -14.39 5.88 -17.46
N TRP A 663 -14.53 5.69 -16.14
CA TRP A 663 -13.72 4.74 -15.38
C TRP A 663 -13.86 3.32 -15.93
N TYR A 664 -15.09 2.81 -16.11
CA TYR A 664 -15.32 1.45 -16.61
C TYR A 664 -14.79 1.24 -18.04
N THR A 665 -14.81 2.28 -18.87
CA THR A 665 -14.18 2.25 -20.21
C THR A 665 -12.65 2.18 -20.10
N ALA A 666 -12.03 2.91 -19.17
CA ALA A 666 -10.60 2.82 -18.91
C ALA A 666 -10.18 1.46 -18.30
N PHE A 667 -11.00 0.85 -17.44
CA PHE A 667 -10.82 -0.54 -16.99
C PHE A 667 -10.95 -1.54 -18.14
N HIS A 668 -11.88 -1.32 -19.09
CA HIS A 668 -11.96 -2.14 -20.29
C HIS A 668 -10.70 -2.01 -21.15
N GLU A 669 -10.17 -0.79 -21.39
CA GLU A 669 -8.86 -0.60 -22.04
C GLU A 669 -7.77 -1.44 -21.32
N ALA A 670 -7.60 -1.24 -20.01
CA ALA A 670 -6.64 -1.99 -19.19
C ALA A 670 -6.78 -3.52 -19.31
N SER A 671 -8.01 -4.02 -19.54
CA SER A 671 -8.30 -5.45 -19.70
C SER A 671 -8.02 -6.05 -21.08
N VAL A 672 -7.91 -5.23 -22.13
CA VAL A 672 -7.69 -5.70 -23.52
C VAL A 672 -6.31 -5.37 -24.08
N ASN A 673 -5.60 -4.38 -23.52
CA ASN A 673 -4.29 -3.95 -23.99
C ASN A 673 -3.34 -3.41 -22.90
N GLY A 674 -3.67 -3.59 -21.61
CA GLY A 674 -2.76 -3.29 -20.50
C GLY A 674 -2.50 -1.81 -20.22
N MET A 675 -3.25 -0.90 -20.84
CA MET A 675 -3.06 0.54 -20.63
C MET A 675 -3.39 0.95 -19.18
N PRO A 676 -2.60 1.83 -18.54
CA PRO A 676 -2.93 2.37 -17.23
C PRO A 676 -4.28 3.11 -17.25
N ILE A 677 -5.04 2.99 -16.16
CA ILE A 677 -6.36 3.60 -15.98
C ILE A 677 -6.23 5.09 -15.67
N VAL A 678 -5.35 5.42 -14.73
CA VAL A 678 -4.81 6.78 -14.56
C VAL A 678 -3.40 6.82 -15.16
N ARG A 679 -3.08 7.90 -15.88
CA ARG A 679 -1.89 8.00 -16.73
C ARG A 679 -1.01 9.19 -16.32
N PRO A 680 0.30 8.99 -16.09
CA PRO A 680 1.23 10.08 -15.82
C PRO A 680 1.53 10.86 -17.10
N GLN A 681 2.15 12.04 -16.94
CA GLN A 681 2.44 12.95 -18.05
C GLN A 681 3.28 12.30 -19.17
N TYR A 682 4.34 11.55 -18.85
CA TYR A 682 5.18 10.89 -19.87
C TYR A 682 4.42 9.85 -20.70
N TYR A 683 3.35 9.27 -20.14
CA TYR A 683 2.52 8.27 -20.84
C TYR A 683 1.52 8.94 -21.78
N ALA A 684 0.92 10.06 -21.34
CA ALA A 684 -0.01 10.83 -22.16
C ALA A 684 0.71 11.64 -23.27
N HIS A 685 1.89 12.19 -22.97
CA HIS A 685 2.66 13.10 -23.82
C HIS A 685 4.15 12.67 -23.92
N PRO A 686 4.47 11.52 -24.54
CA PRO A 686 5.84 10.95 -24.60
C PRO A 686 6.88 11.79 -25.38
N TRP A 687 6.47 12.91 -25.97
CA TRP A 687 7.33 13.88 -26.66
C TRP A 687 7.74 15.08 -25.78
N ASP A 688 7.12 15.25 -24.60
CA ASP A 688 7.30 16.42 -23.72
C ASP A 688 8.19 16.11 -22.51
N GLU A 689 9.49 16.36 -22.68
CA GLU A 689 10.52 16.08 -21.67
C GLU A 689 10.31 16.83 -20.33
N ALA A 690 9.69 18.01 -20.35
CA ALA A 690 9.40 18.77 -19.13
C ALA A 690 8.28 18.14 -18.29
N GLY A 691 7.45 17.28 -18.88
CA GLY A 691 6.41 16.52 -18.20
C GLY A 691 6.89 15.26 -17.49
N PHE A 692 8.08 14.71 -17.81
CA PHE A 692 8.41 13.32 -17.46
C PHE A 692 8.49 13.02 -15.96
N ALA A 693 8.96 13.96 -15.16
CA ALA A 693 9.06 13.82 -13.70
C ALA A 693 7.84 14.38 -12.94
N ILE A 694 6.76 14.76 -13.65
CA ILE A 694 5.56 15.30 -13.01
C ILE A 694 4.67 14.15 -12.56
N ASP A 695 4.47 14.05 -11.24
CA ASP A 695 3.70 13.01 -10.56
C ASP A 695 2.61 13.55 -9.61
N ASP A 696 2.37 14.87 -9.64
CA ASP A 696 1.33 15.57 -8.87
C ASP A 696 0.02 15.80 -9.66
N GLN A 697 -0.08 15.29 -10.89
CA GLN A 697 -1.25 15.39 -11.77
C GLN A 697 -1.35 14.20 -12.73
N LEU A 698 -2.58 13.82 -13.08
CA LEU A 698 -2.89 12.58 -13.81
C LEU A 698 -3.98 12.76 -14.85
N TYR A 699 -3.93 11.95 -15.92
CA TYR A 699 -5.02 11.81 -16.89
C TYR A 699 -5.90 10.60 -16.59
N LEU A 700 -7.22 10.70 -16.78
CA LEU A 700 -8.14 9.55 -16.72
C LEU A 700 -8.35 8.91 -18.09
N GLY A 701 -7.80 7.72 -18.29
CA GLY A 701 -8.00 6.88 -19.47
C GLY A 701 -7.74 7.62 -20.79
N SER A 702 -8.60 7.40 -21.77
CA SER A 702 -8.63 8.08 -23.08
C SER A 702 -9.45 9.38 -23.10
N THR A 703 -9.89 9.89 -21.94
CA THR A 703 -10.95 10.91 -21.87
C THR A 703 -10.47 12.37 -21.93
N GLY A 704 -9.16 12.61 -21.94
CA GLY A 704 -8.60 13.97 -21.90
C GLY A 704 -8.84 14.72 -20.58
N LEU A 705 -9.37 14.03 -19.55
CA LEU A 705 -9.55 14.60 -18.22
C LEU A 705 -8.21 14.64 -17.46
N LEU A 706 -7.69 15.85 -17.24
CA LEU A 706 -6.47 16.12 -16.47
C LEU A 706 -6.85 16.60 -15.06
N ALA A 707 -6.56 15.79 -14.05
CA ALA A 707 -6.81 16.09 -12.64
C ALA A 707 -5.51 16.52 -11.94
N LYS A 708 -5.62 17.50 -11.04
CA LYS A 708 -4.58 17.88 -10.08
C LYS A 708 -5.18 18.06 -8.68
N PRO A 709 -5.27 17.01 -7.87
CA PRO A 709 -5.82 17.11 -6.51
C PRO A 709 -5.07 18.12 -5.65
N VAL A 710 -5.79 18.78 -4.73
CA VAL A 710 -5.15 19.63 -3.71
C VAL A 710 -4.67 18.73 -2.56
N VAL A 711 -3.35 18.67 -2.38
CA VAL A 711 -2.68 17.79 -1.42
C VAL A 711 -1.83 18.57 -0.41
N SER A 712 -2.21 19.81 -0.11
CA SER A 712 -1.50 20.68 0.84
C SER A 712 -2.49 21.47 1.70
N GLU A 713 -2.17 21.64 2.98
CA GLU A 713 -3.02 22.37 3.93
C GLU A 713 -3.27 23.82 3.50
N GLU A 714 -4.48 24.31 3.73
CA GLU A 714 -4.97 25.66 3.42
C GLU A 714 -4.86 26.12 1.93
N ALA A 715 -4.40 25.26 1.02
CA ALA A 715 -4.25 25.62 -0.40
C ALA A 715 -5.61 25.86 -1.07
N THR A 716 -5.74 27.00 -1.77
CA THR A 716 -6.97 27.40 -2.49
C THR A 716 -6.79 27.48 -4.01
N THR A 717 -5.66 27.00 -4.53
CA THR A 717 -5.28 27.02 -5.95
C THR A 717 -4.33 25.86 -6.25
N ALA A 718 -4.34 25.36 -7.49
CA ALA A 718 -3.40 24.35 -7.98
C ALA A 718 -2.71 24.81 -9.28
N ASP A 719 -1.39 24.66 -9.36
CA ASP A 719 -0.61 25.00 -10.56
C ASP A 719 -0.51 23.79 -11.50
N ILE A 720 -1.43 23.70 -12.46
CA ILE A 720 -1.53 22.61 -13.44
C ILE A 720 -0.59 22.87 -14.62
N TYR A 721 0.26 21.91 -14.95
CA TYR A 721 1.14 21.94 -16.12
C TYR A 721 0.42 21.40 -17.38
N LEU A 722 0.54 22.10 -18.51
CA LEU A 722 0.01 21.70 -19.82
C LEU A 722 1.16 21.38 -20.78
N ALA A 723 1.18 20.15 -21.32
CA ALA A 723 2.26 19.64 -22.16
C ALA A 723 2.19 20.13 -23.62
N ASP A 724 0.99 20.42 -24.12
CA ASP A 724 0.68 20.79 -25.50
C ASP A 724 -0.03 22.14 -25.62
N ASP A 725 -0.15 22.64 -26.86
CA ASP A 725 -0.78 23.93 -27.17
C ASP A 725 -2.29 23.78 -27.46
N GLU A 726 -2.89 22.70 -27.00
CA GLU A 726 -4.33 22.48 -27.12
C GLU A 726 -5.09 23.30 -26.07
N LYS A 727 -6.38 23.54 -26.31
CA LYS A 727 -7.23 24.19 -25.30
C LYS A 727 -7.62 23.19 -24.22
N TYR A 728 -7.48 23.61 -22.97
CA TYR A 728 -8.00 22.93 -21.80
C TYR A 728 -9.13 23.76 -21.20
N TYR A 729 -10.19 23.11 -20.76
CA TYR A 729 -11.40 23.75 -20.24
C TYR A 729 -11.66 23.26 -18.82
N ASP A 730 -11.92 24.16 -17.88
CA ASP A 730 -12.39 23.78 -16.54
C ASP A 730 -13.66 22.89 -16.65
N TYR A 731 -13.68 21.77 -15.95
CA TYR A 731 -14.77 20.78 -16.05
C TYR A 731 -16.13 21.33 -15.60
N PHE A 732 -16.14 22.28 -14.68
CA PHE A 732 -17.35 22.79 -14.03
C PHE A 732 -17.87 24.08 -14.68
N ASP A 733 -16.98 24.97 -15.12
CA ASP A 733 -17.36 26.29 -15.63
C ASP A 733 -16.83 26.67 -17.02
N TYR A 734 -16.03 25.80 -17.64
CA TYR A 734 -15.46 25.96 -18.98
C TYR A 734 -14.50 27.15 -19.16
N THR A 735 -13.90 27.66 -18.08
CA THR A 735 -12.74 28.59 -18.15
C THR A 735 -11.62 27.99 -19.00
N VAL A 736 -11.09 28.77 -19.94
CA VAL A 736 -10.10 28.28 -20.93
C VAL A 736 -8.66 28.52 -20.45
N TYR A 737 -7.86 27.46 -20.47
CA TYR A 737 -6.42 27.46 -20.26
C TYR A 737 -5.72 26.94 -21.53
N GLN A 738 -4.60 27.55 -21.93
CA GLN A 738 -3.86 27.14 -23.14
C GLN A 738 -2.40 27.60 -23.08
N GLY A 739 -1.50 26.72 -23.50
CA GLY A 739 -0.13 27.06 -23.86
C GLY A 739 0.87 25.97 -23.49
N ALA A 740 1.51 25.38 -24.50
CA ALA A 740 2.48 24.31 -24.31
C ALA A 740 3.63 24.69 -23.36
N GLY A 741 3.99 23.77 -22.47
CA GLY A 741 5.11 23.91 -21.54
C GLY A 741 4.86 24.86 -20.37
N LYS A 742 3.61 25.26 -20.11
CA LYS A 742 3.27 26.26 -19.08
C LYS A 742 2.55 25.65 -17.90
N ARG A 743 2.75 26.25 -16.72
CA ARG A 743 1.89 26.06 -15.55
C ARG A 743 0.82 27.14 -15.50
N HIS A 744 -0.40 26.73 -15.19
CA HIS A 744 -1.58 27.58 -15.04
C HIS A 744 -2.13 27.44 -13.63
N THR A 745 -2.25 28.55 -12.91
CA THR A 745 -2.87 28.60 -11.58
C THR A 745 -4.39 28.49 -11.72
N VAL A 746 -4.94 27.34 -11.35
CA VAL A 746 -6.38 27.03 -11.38
C VAL A 746 -6.97 27.25 -9.98
N PRO A 747 -8.12 27.94 -9.83
CA PRO A 747 -8.82 28.05 -8.56
C PRO A 747 -9.20 26.67 -7.99
N ALA A 748 -8.92 26.47 -6.71
CA ALA A 748 -9.13 25.20 -6.02
C ALA A 748 -9.62 25.42 -4.57
N PRO A 749 -10.74 26.13 -4.34
CA PRO A 749 -11.32 26.23 -3.00
C PRO A 749 -11.79 24.85 -2.52
N MET A 750 -12.00 24.70 -1.21
CA MET A 750 -12.30 23.42 -0.53
C MET A 750 -13.44 22.60 -1.18
N GLU A 751 -14.42 23.27 -1.79
CA GLU A 751 -15.56 22.66 -2.47
C GLU A 751 -15.29 22.18 -3.92
N THR A 752 -14.08 22.37 -4.46
CA THR A 752 -13.74 22.15 -5.88
C THR A 752 -12.52 21.25 -6.06
N VAL A 753 -12.60 20.31 -7.00
CA VAL A 753 -11.45 19.48 -7.43
C VAL A 753 -10.89 20.08 -8.72
N PRO A 754 -9.59 20.44 -8.82
CA PRO A 754 -9.01 20.95 -10.06
C PRO A 754 -9.00 19.87 -11.14
N LEU A 755 -9.87 20.05 -12.14
CA LEU A 755 -10.12 19.09 -13.20
C LEU A 755 -10.34 19.84 -14.52
N LEU A 756 -9.45 19.60 -15.47
CA LEU A 756 -9.51 20.17 -16.81
C LEU A 756 -9.91 19.10 -17.84
N MET A 757 -10.59 19.52 -18.89
CA MET A 757 -10.90 18.72 -20.08
C MET A 757 -10.03 19.21 -21.24
N GLN A 758 -9.21 18.34 -21.81
CA GLN A 758 -8.43 18.62 -23.02
C GLN A 758 -9.35 18.63 -24.26
N GLY A 759 -9.11 19.56 -25.20
CA GLY A 759 -9.74 19.57 -26.52
C GLY A 759 -9.39 18.30 -27.32
N GLY A 760 -10.36 17.78 -28.08
CA GLY A 760 -10.22 16.57 -28.88
C GLY A 760 -10.91 15.33 -28.30
N HIS A 761 -11.63 15.44 -27.18
CA HIS A 761 -12.16 14.30 -26.44
C HIS A 761 -13.69 14.28 -26.27
N VAL A 762 -14.28 13.07 -26.26
CA VAL A 762 -15.68 12.83 -25.90
C VAL A 762 -15.76 12.03 -24.60
N ILE A 763 -16.36 12.62 -23.57
CA ILE A 763 -16.44 12.08 -22.21
C ILE A 763 -17.86 11.55 -21.93
N PRO A 764 -18.06 10.23 -21.75
CA PRO A 764 -19.34 9.68 -21.33
C PRO A 764 -19.52 9.78 -19.80
N ARG A 765 -20.70 10.21 -19.36
CA ARG A 765 -21.04 10.29 -17.92
C ARG A 765 -22.52 10.06 -17.65
N LYS A 766 -22.90 9.81 -16.40
CA LYS A 766 -24.30 9.68 -15.95
C LYS A 766 -24.65 10.78 -14.94
N ASP A 767 -25.48 11.72 -15.36
CA ASP A 767 -25.82 12.94 -14.58
C ASP A 767 -26.88 12.71 -13.47
N ARG A 768 -27.45 11.51 -13.37
CA ARG A 768 -28.50 11.18 -12.40
C ARG A 768 -27.89 10.56 -11.14
N PRO A 769 -27.95 11.22 -9.97
CA PRO A 769 -27.42 10.65 -8.73
C PRO A 769 -28.31 9.49 -8.26
N ARG A 770 -27.68 8.38 -7.89
CA ARG A 770 -28.29 7.19 -7.26
C ARG A 770 -27.57 6.88 -5.95
N ARG A 771 -28.00 5.82 -5.26
CA ARG A 771 -27.46 5.38 -3.96
C ARG A 771 -26.25 4.44 -4.07
N SER A 772 -26.17 3.71 -5.19
CA SER A 772 -25.14 2.73 -5.56
C SER A 772 -25.00 2.71 -7.09
N SER A 773 -23.94 2.10 -7.61
CA SER A 773 -23.63 2.05 -9.04
C SER A 773 -24.58 1.13 -9.82
N ALA A 774 -25.04 0.04 -9.20
CA ALA A 774 -25.98 -0.90 -9.79
C ALA A 774 -27.34 -0.24 -10.10
N LEU A 775 -27.83 0.62 -9.19
CA LEU A 775 -29.02 1.45 -9.40
C LEU A 775 -28.84 2.49 -10.54
N MET A 776 -27.61 2.77 -11.00
CA MET A 776 -27.33 3.60 -12.18
C MET A 776 -27.33 2.80 -13.49
N ARG A 777 -27.32 1.46 -13.47
CA ARG A 777 -27.13 0.58 -14.65
C ARG A 777 -28.00 1.02 -15.83
N TRP A 778 -29.29 1.27 -15.57
CA TRP A 778 -30.31 1.62 -16.58
C TRP A 778 -30.51 3.13 -16.81
N ASP A 779 -29.80 4.01 -16.12
CA ASP A 779 -29.90 5.45 -16.37
C ASP A 779 -29.25 5.86 -17.70
N PRO A 780 -29.79 6.89 -18.37
CA PRO A 780 -29.27 7.41 -19.62
C PRO A 780 -27.95 8.17 -19.45
N TYR A 781 -27.22 8.26 -20.55
CA TYR A 781 -25.93 8.91 -20.64
C TYR A 781 -26.04 10.39 -21.02
N THR A 782 -25.06 11.16 -20.55
CA THR A 782 -24.66 12.46 -21.08
C THR A 782 -23.31 12.31 -21.75
N LEU A 783 -23.16 12.89 -22.95
CA LEU A 783 -21.88 12.98 -23.64
C LEU A 783 -21.38 14.43 -23.58
N VAL A 784 -20.17 14.64 -23.09
CA VAL A 784 -19.48 15.95 -23.15
C VAL A 784 -18.45 15.87 -24.28
N VAL A 785 -18.70 16.60 -25.35
CA VAL A 785 -17.86 16.68 -26.55
C VAL A 785 -17.02 17.95 -26.42
N VAL A 786 -15.70 17.80 -26.31
CA VAL A 786 -14.77 18.91 -26.06
C VAL A 786 -13.92 19.07 -27.30
N LEU A 787 -14.17 20.12 -28.09
CA LEU A 787 -13.54 20.26 -29.41
C LEU A 787 -12.09 20.76 -29.31
N ASP A 788 -11.23 20.16 -30.13
CA ASP A 788 -9.87 20.63 -30.37
C ASP A 788 -9.85 21.91 -31.25
N LYS A 789 -8.66 22.47 -31.45
CA LYS A 789 -8.41 23.58 -32.39
C LYS A 789 -8.86 23.34 -33.84
N ASN A 790 -9.10 22.09 -34.25
CA ASN A 790 -9.59 21.71 -35.58
C ASN A 790 -11.12 21.52 -35.63
N GLY A 791 -11.82 21.66 -34.50
CA GLY A 791 -13.26 21.43 -34.39
C GLY A 791 -13.64 19.94 -34.34
N GLN A 792 -12.74 19.08 -33.85
CA GLN A 792 -12.88 17.63 -33.82
C GLN A 792 -12.85 17.09 -32.37
N ALA A 793 -13.42 15.90 -32.17
CA ALA A 793 -13.28 15.13 -30.93
C ALA A 793 -13.50 13.62 -31.15
N ASP A 794 -12.82 12.78 -30.38
CA ASP A 794 -12.98 11.32 -30.35
C ASP A 794 -13.16 10.81 -28.91
N GLY A 795 -13.78 9.65 -28.74
CA GLY A 795 -13.91 9.01 -27.43
C GLY A 795 -14.67 7.70 -27.50
N SER A 796 -14.58 6.91 -26.44
CA SER A 796 -15.22 5.59 -26.36
C SER A 796 -16.16 5.47 -25.16
N LEU A 797 -17.08 4.51 -25.24
CA LEU A 797 -17.84 4.00 -24.11
C LEU A 797 -17.95 2.48 -24.22
N TYR A 798 -17.52 1.79 -23.17
CA TYR A 798 -17.78 0.37 -22.95
C TYR A 798 -18.83 0.16 -21.84
N VAL A 799 -19.77 -0.76 -22.04
CA VAL A 799 -20.72 -1.21 -21.02
C VAL A 799 -21.21 -2.63 -21.28
N ASP A 800 -21.29 -3.44 -20.21
CA ASP A 800 -21.80 -4.82 -20.20
C ASP A 800 -22.76 -5.01 -19.00
N ASP A 801 -22.90 -6.21 -18.44
CA ASP A 801 -23.72 -6.44 -17.24
C ASP A 801 -23.03 -6.01 -15.92
N GLY A 802 -21.71 -5.83 -15.93
CA GLY A 802 -20.90 -5.48 -14.77
C GLY A 802 -20.62 -6.61 -13.78
N GLU A 803 -20.96 -7.87 -14.07
CA GLU A 803 -20.94 -8.98 -13.09
C GLU A 803 -20.47 -10.33 -13.65
N THR A 804 -20.77 -10.67 -14.91
CA THR A 804 -20.55 -12.01 -15.48
C THR A 804 -19.50 -12.02 -16.59
N PHE A 805 -19.08 -13.21 -17.03
CA PHE A 805 -18.18 -13.37 -18.18
C PHE A 805 -18.91 -13.35 -19.54
N ASP A 806 -20.20 -12.99 -19.60
CA ASP A 806 -20.96 -12.98 -20.86
C ASP A 806 -20.42 -11.97 -21.89
N TYR A 807 -19.62 -10.98 -21.46
CA TYR A 807 -18.92 -10.06 -22.36
C TYR A 807 -18.00 -10.78 -23.36
N GLU A 808 -17.35 -11.88 -22.95
CA GLU A 808 -16.52 -12.74 -23.82
C GLU A 808 -17.34 -13.37 -24.97
N ARG A 809 -18.66 -13.47 -24.77
CA ARG A 809 -19.64 -13.98 -25.74
C ARG A 809 -20.36 -12.84 -26.49
N GLY A 810 -19.84 -11.62 -26.42
CA GLY A 810 -20.37 -10.43 -27.07
C GLY A 810 -21.51 -9.73 -26.32
N ALA A 811 -21.74 -10.01 -25.04
CA ALA A 811 -22.82 -9.40 -24.24
C ALA A 811 -22.47 -7.99 -23.73
N TYR A 812 -22.09 -7.09 -24.62
CA TYR A 812 -21.70 -5.73 -24.29
C TYR A 812 -22.09 -4.75 -25.41
N ILE A 813 -21.94 -3.46 -25.12
CA ILE A 813 -21.98 -2.35 -26.06
C ILE A 813 -20.63 -1.65 -25.98
N HIS A 814 -19.95 -1.50 -27.13
CA HIS A 814 -18.72 -0.71 -27.24
C HIS A 814 -18.93 0.31 -28.37
N ARG A 815 -19.07 1.60 -27.99
CA ARG A 815 -19.33 2.70 -28.91
C ARG A 815 -18.09 3.56 -29.07
N ARG A 816 -17.77 3.92 -30.32
CA ARG A 816 -16.92 5.09 -30.59
C ARG A 816 -17.82 6.29 -30.87
N PHE A 817 -17.46 7.44 -30.34
CA PHE A 817 -18.09 8.73 -30.63
C PHE A 817 -17.10 9.62 -31.35
N ARG A 818 -17.49 10.18 -32.50
CA ARG A 818 -16.64 11.08 -33.28
C ARG A 818 -17.39 12.35 -33.61
N PHE A 819 -16.82 13.50 -33.27
CA PHE A 819 -17.25 14.80 -33.76
C PHE A 819 -16.31 15.22 -34.88
N GLN A 820 -16.84 15.36 -36.10
CA GLN A 820 -16.13 15.87 -37.27
C GLN A 820 -17.14 16.48 -38.24
N GLU A 821 -16.72 17.45 -39.06
CA GLU A 821 -17.59 18.07 -40.08
C GLU A 821 -18.93 18.60 -39.50
N SER A 822 -18.85 19.24 -38.32
CA SER A 822 -20.00 19.78 -37.57
C SER A 822 -21.06 18.75 -37.14
N ALA A 823 -20.72 17.45 -37.10
CA ALA A 823 -21.62 16.37 -36.71
C ALA A 823 -21.00 15.39 -35.69
N LEU A 824 -21.80 14.99 -34.71
CA LEU A 824 -21.47 13.90 -33.77
C LEU A 824 -22.03 12.58 -34.30
N VAL A 825 -21.20 11.56 -34.43
CA VAL A 825 -21.57 10.21 -34.87
C VAL A 825 -21.27 9.21 -33.75
N SER A 826 -22.17 8.24 -33.53
CA SER A 826 -21.88 7.05 -32.73
C SER A 826 -21.78 5.80 -33.60
N GLU A 827 -20.69 5.06 -33.47
CA GLU A 827 -20.37 3.87 -34.27
C GLU A 827 -20.22 2.63 -33.38
N ASP A 828 -20.59 1.46 -33.93
CA ASP A 828 -20.40 0.18 -33.26
C ASP A 828 -18.98 -0.32 -33.51
N VAL A 829 -18.17 -0.41 -32.45
CA VAL A 829 -16.81 -0.98 -32.51
C VAL A 829 -16.70 -2.29 -31.71
N GLY A 830 -17.84 -2.80 -31.20
CA GLY A 830 -17.91 -4.09 -30.53
C GLY A 830 -17.87 -5.28 -31.48
N THR A 831 -17.27 -6.38 -31.02
CA THR A 831 -17.30 -7.66 -31.74
C THR A 831 -18.59 -8.40 -31.39
N LYS A 832 -19.33 -8.81 -32.43
CA LYS A 832 -20.61 -9.51 -32.27
C LYS A 832 -20.39 -10.98 -31.92
N GLY A 833 -21.11 -11.45 -30.90
CA GLY A 833 -21.07 -12.84 -30.44
C GLY A 833 -22.45 -13.40 -30.12
N PRO A 834 -22.54 -14.66 -29.65
CA PRO A 834 -23.81 -15.35 -29.41
C PRO A 834 -24.77 -14.64 -28.45
N LYS A 835 -24.26 -13.82 -27.52
CA LYS A 835 -25.06 -13.12 -26.50
C LYS A 835 -25.41 -11.66 -26.85
N THR A 836 -24.85 -11.09 -27.92
CA THR A 836 -25.03 -9.67 -28.26
C THR A 836 -26.51 -9.26 -28.42
N ALA A 837 -27.32 -10.07 -29.11
CA ALA A 837 -28.73 -9.75 -29.33
C ALA A 837 -29.58 -9.81 -28.03
N GLU A 838 -29.20 -10.65 -27.07
CA GLU A 838 -29.86 -10.78 -25.77
C GLU A 838 -29.53 -9.56 -24.90
N TYR A 839 -28.24 -9.19 -24.81
CA TYR A 839 -27.80 -8.01 -24.06
C TYR A 839 -28.34 -6.69 -24.64
N LEU A 840 -28.31 -6.51 -25.96
CA LEU A 840 -28.91 -5.33 -26.59
C LEU A 840 -30.41 -5.18 -26.31
N LYS A 841 -31.12 -6.29 -26.04
CA LYS A 841 -32.53 -6.25 -25.63
C LYS A 841 -32.72 -5.77 -24.19
N THR A 842 -31.81 -6.05 -23.27
CA THR A 842 -31.87 -5.50 -21.89
C THR A 842 -31.59 -4.00 -21.90
N MET A 843 -30.60 -3.57 -22.67
CA MET A 843 -30.22 -2.15 -22.85
C MET A 843 -31.17 -1.36 -23.78
N ALA A 844 -32.25 -1.98 -24.28
CA ALA A 844 -33.13 -1.41 -25.31
C ALA A 844 -33.83 -0.09 -24.91
N ASN A 845 -33.89 0.24 -23.62
CA ASN A 845 -34.46 1.51 -23.10
C ASN A 845 -33.40 2.52 -22.64
N VAL A 846 -32.11 2.19 -22.66
CA VAL A 846 -31.02 3.10 -22.27
C VAL A 846 -30.69 4.03 -23.44
N ARG A 847 -30.54 5.33 -23.15
CA ARG A 847 -30.48 6.41 -24.15
C ARG A 847 -29.34 7.39 -23.86
N VAL A 848 -29.02 8.22 -24.85
CA VAL A 848 -28.35 9.51 -24.60
C VAL A 848 -29.43 10.57 -24.36
N GLU A 849 -29.48 11.12 -23.14
CA GLU A 849 -30.47 12.17 -22.79
C GLU A 849 -29.93 13.60 -23.00
N ARG A 850 -28.62 13.76 -23.18
CA ARG A 850 -27.96 15.07 -23.26
C ARG A 850 -26.64 14.98 -24.00
N VAL A 851 -26.38 15.95 -24.86
CA VAL A 851 -25.04 16.19 -25.42
C VAL A 851 -24.66 17.63 -25.09
N VAL A 852 -23.47 17.82 -24.52
CA VAL A 852 -22.85 19.13 -24.29
C VAL A 852 -21.68 19.23 -25.26
N VAL A 853 -21.62 20.27 -26.08
CA VAL A 853 -20.49 20.55 -26.97
C VAL A 853 -19.79 21.81 -26.46
N VAL A 854 -18.52 21.68 -26.05
CA VAL A 854 -17.67 22.78 -25.58
C VAL A 854 -16.83 23.30 -26.76
N ASP A 855 -16.75 24.63 -26.87
CA ASP A 855 -16.26 25.39 -28.03
C ASP A 855 -16.92 24.99 -29.38
N PRO A 856 -18.26 24.94 -29.47
CA PRO A 856 -19.01 24.43 -30.62
C PRO A 856 -18.79 25.25 -31.89
N PRO A 857 -18.96 24.66 -33.09
CA PRO A 857 -18.76 25.35 -34.36
C PRO A 857 -19.61 26.63 -34.46
N LYS A 858 -19.04 27.71 -35.01
CA LYS A 858 -19.71 29.03 -35.10
C LYS A 858 -21.06 28.99 -35.84
N GLU A 859 -21.23 28.08 -36.78
CA GLU A 859 -22.49 27.81 -37.49
C GLU A 859 -23.64 27.29 -36.60
N TRP A 860 -23.35 26.80 -35.39
CA TRP A 860 -24.36 26.45 -34.38
C TRP A 860 -24.91 27.70 -33.65
N GLN A 861 -24.24 28.85 -33.75
CA GLN A 861 -24.70 30.10 -33.15
C GLN A 861 -26.04 30.54 -33.77
N GLY A 862 -27.03 30.81 -32.92
CA GLY A 862 -28.38 31.19 -33.36
C GLY A 862 -29.27 30.02 -33.81
N LYS A 863 -28.78 28.78 -33.82
CA LYS A 863 -29.62 27.58 -33.99
C LYS A 863 -30.34 27.24 -32.68
N THR A 864 -31.59 26.77 -32.77
CA THR A 864 -32.41 26.35 -31.63
C THR A 864 -32.69 24.85 -31.59
N SER A 865 -32.23 24.11 -32.60
CA SER A 865 -32.37 22.67 -32.73
C SER A 865 -31.26 22.08 -33.61
N VAL A 866 -31.06 20.78 -33.45
CA VAL A 866 -30.20 19.93 -34.30
C VAL A 866 -31.03 18.83 -34.94
N THR A 867 -30.58 18.31 -36.07
CA THR A 867 -31.14 17.13 -36.73
C THR A 867 -30.54 15.87 -36.12
N VAL A 868 -31.37 14.84 -35.92
CA VAL A 868 -31.00 13.56 -35.32
C VAL A 868 -31.43 12.42 -36.25
N ILE A 869 -30.46 11.60 -36.65
CA ILE A 869 -30.63 10.45 -37.55
C ILE A 869 -30.21 9.20 -36.76
N GLU A 870 -31.09 8.21 -36.62
CA GLU A 870 -30.78 6.92 -35.97
C GLU A 870 -30.99 5.76 -36.96
N ASP A 871 -30.07 4.79 -36.95
CA ASP A 871 -30.12 3.62 -37.84
C ASP A 871 -31.37 2.76 -37.59
N GLY A 872 -32.22 2.68 -38.61
CA GLY A 872 -33.51 1.99 -38.59
C GLY A 872 -34.71 2.90 -38.31
N ALA A 873 -34.51 4.19 -38.07
CA ALA A 873 -35.59 5.17 -38.05
C ALA A 873 -36.15 5.40 -39.47
N SER A 874 -37.46 5.62 -39.58
CA SER A 874 -38.14 5.85 -40.87
C SER A 874 -37.96 7.27 -41.42
N ALA A 875 -37.53 8.21 -40.58
CA ALA A 875 -37.21 9.59 -40.95
C ALA A 875 -36.22 10.19 -39.93
N ALA A 876 -35.51 11.24 -40.33
CA ALA A 876 -34.76 12.08 -39.39
C ALA A 876 -35.72 12.81 -38.44
N SER A 877 -35.26 13.06 -37.22
CA SER A 877 -35.98 13.83 -36.19
C SER A 877 -35.20 15.09 -35.82
N THR A 878 -35.73 15.89 -34.88
CA THR A 878 -35.03 17.08 -34.38
C THR A 878 -35.01 17.09 -32.85
N ALA A 879 -33.92 17.59 -32.27
CA ALA A 879 -33.76 17.75 -30.84
C ALA A 879 -33.51 19.23 -30.50
N PRO A 880 -34.11 19.78 -29.42
CA PRO A 880 -33.89 21.16 -29.02
C PRO A 880 -32.45 21.38 -28.55
N MET A 881 -31.90 22.54 -28.91
CA MET A 881 -30.54 22.95 -28.56
C MET A 881 -30.55 24.34 -27.92
N GLN A 882 -29.67 24.54 -26.93
CA GLN A 882 -29.40 25.85 -26.34
C GLN A 882 -27.93 26.20 -26.56
N TYR A 883 -27.66 27.35 -27.18
CA TYR A 883 -26.31 27.88 -27.40
C TYR A 883 -26.00 28.96 -26.37
N HIS A 884 -24.84 28.86 -25.72
CA HIS A 884 -24.32 29.80 -24.76
C HIS A 884 -23.04 30.43 -25.32
N SER A 885 -23.07 31.73 -25.56
CA SER A 885 -21.92 32.49 -26.09
C SER A 885 -20.78 32.58 -25.08
N GLN A 886 -19.55 32.71 -25.60
CA GLN A 886 -18.34 32.97 -24.83
C GLN A 886 -18.51 34.18 -23.89
N SER A 887 -17.99 34.09 -22.66
CA SER A 887 -18.02 35.18 -21.67
C SER A 887 -16.86 35.06 -20.69
N ASP A 888 -16.24 36.19 -20.30
CA ASP A 888 -15.26 36.30 -19.20
C ASP A 888 -14.18 35.20 -19.13
N GLY A 889 -13.58 34.85 -20.28
CA GLY A 889 -12.53 33.81 -20.37
C GLY A 889 -13.03 32.37 -20.45
N LYS A 890 -14.34 32.15 -20.36
CA LYS A 890 -15.02 30.85 -20.47
C LYS A 890 -15.44 30.57 -21.90
N ALA A 891 -15.32 29.33 -22.34
CA ALA A 891 -15.68 28.90 -23.68
C ALA A 891 -17.18 29.09 -23.97
N ALA A 892 -17.50 29.22 -25.26
CA ALA A 892 -18.88 28.99 -25.71
C ALA A 892 -19.23 27.51 -25.52
N TYR A 893 -20.51 27.20 -25.31
CA TYR A 893 -20.97 25.80 -25.25
C TYR A 893 -22.40 25.66 -25.77
N ALA A 894 -22.73 24.49 -26.28
CA ALA A 894 -24.07 24.13 -26.74
C ALA A 894 -24.60 22.91 -25.99
N VAL A 895 -25.88 22.91 -25.61
CA VAL A 895 -26.54 21.80 -24.94
C VAL A 895 -27.69 21.31 -25.81
N VAL A 896 -27.53 20.13 -26.42
CA VAL A 896 -28.62 19.38 -27.06
C VAL A 896 -29.37 18.62 -25.98
N LYS A 897 -30.67 18.91 -25.82
CA LYS A 897 -31.52 18.34 -24.78
C LYS A 897 -32.40 17.24 -25.35
N ASN A 898 -32.33 16.06 -24.75
CA ASN A 898 -33.10 14.87 -25.11
C ASN A 898 -33.05 14.51 -26.61
N PRO A 899 -31.86 14.24 -27.19
CA PRO A 899 -31.79 13.65 -28.53
C PRO A 899 -32.42 12.24 -28.59
N ASN A 900 -32.55 11.57 -27.44
CA ASN A 900 -33.32 10.34 -27.25
C ASN A 900 -32.91 9.17 -28.16
N VAL A 901 -31.64 9.13 -28.53
CA VAL A 901 -31.02 8.06 -29.34
C VAL A 901 -30.59 6.88 -28.45
N GLY A 902 -30.68 5.66 -28.99
CA GLY A 902 -30.27 4.42 -28.34
C GLY A 902 -28.76 4.37 -28.08
N ILE A 903 -28.34 3.99 -26.87
CA ILE A 903 -26.90 3.88 -26.58
C ILE A 903 -26.23 2.73 -27.35
N GLY A 904 -26.97 1.64 -27.61
CA GLY A 904 -26.55 0.52 -28.47
C GLY A 904 -26.93 0.70 -29.95
N LYS A 905 -27.12 1.93 -30.42
CA LYS A 905 -27.51 2.25 -31.81
C LYS A 905 -26.48 3.14 -32.48
N THR A 906 -26.34 2.98 -33.79
CA THR A 906 -25.64 3.92 -34.64
C THR A 906 -26.56 5.10 -34.94
N TRP A 907 -26.03 6.31 -34.79
CA TRP A 907 -26.76 7.55 -34.97
C TRP A 907 -25.82 8.71 -35.29
N ARG A 908 -26.39 9.80 -35.82
CA ARG A 908 -25.71 11.04 -36.18
C ARG A 908 -26.54 12.25 -35.72
N ILE A 909 -25.88 13.26 -35.18
CA ILE A 909 -26.46 14.55 -34.76
C ILE A 909 -25.72 15.68 -35.48
N GLU A 910 -26.44 16.55 -36.19
CA GLU A 910 -25.84 17.61 -37.04
C GLU A 910 -26.67 18.90 -37.08
N SER A 911 -26.06 20.02 -37.47
CA SER A 911 -26.67 21.36 -37.53
C SER A 911 -27.59 21.63 -38.74
N LEU A 912 -27.59 20.71 -39.71
CA LEU A 912 -28.27 20.84 -41.00
C LEU A 912 -29.74 20.45 -40.88
N VAL A 913 -30.64 21.41 -41.10
CA VAL A 913 -32.05 21.12 -41.38
C VAL A 913 -32.15 20.67 -42.84
N LEU A 914 -32.18 19.36 -43.08
CA LEU A 914 -32.44 18.81 -44.41
C LEU A 914 -33.89 19.16 -44.82
N ALA A 915 -34.02 20.16 -45.69
CA ALA A 915 -35.26 20.36 -46.43
C ALA A 915 -35.48 19.15 -47.35
N ASN A 916 -36.64 18.52 -47.25
CA ASN A 916 -37.03 17.28 -47.95
C ASN A 916 -36.49 17.15 -49.39
N SER A 917 -35.48 16.31 -49.59
CA SER A 917 -35.09 15.79 -50.90
C SER A 917 -34.29 14.50 -50.78
N LEU A 918 -34.95 13.35 -50.99
CA LEU A 918 -34.27 12.10 -51.32
C LEU A 918 -33.69 12.19 -52.73
N ARG A 919 -32.35 12.18 -52.88
CA ARG A 919 -31.66 11.61 -54.05
C ARG A 919 -30.15 11.47 -53.86
N SER A 920 -29.61 10.42 -54.47
CA SER A 920 -28.18 10.18 -54.67
C SER A 920 -27.56 11.20 -55.62
N HIS A 921 -26.31 11.61 -55.39
CA HIS A 921 -25.18 11.18 -56.23
C HIS A 921 -23.81 11.71 -55.74
N SER A 922 -22.80 11.04 -56.29
CA SER A 922 -21.36 11.25 -56.20
C SER A 922 -20.84 12.52 -56.92
N GLU A 923 -19.63 12.92 -56.51
CA GLU A 923 -18.54 13.53 -57.32
C GLU A 923 -18.45 15.05 -57.64
N LEU A 924 -17.18 15.50 -57.56
CA LEU A 924 -16.45 16.47 -58.41
C LEU A 924 -16.61 18.02 -58.27
N SER A 925 -15.68 18.59 -57.50
CA SER A 925 -14.63 19.56 -57.92
C SER A 925 -14.92 20.95 -58.54
N ILE A 926 -14.35 21.99 -57.89
CA ILE A 926 -13.55 23.13 -58.43
C ILE A 926 -14.20 24.10 -59.46
N SER A 927 -14.34 25.39 -59.10
CA SER A 927 -13.59 26.52 -59.73
C SER A 927 -13.93 27.94 -59.21
N THR A 928 -12.88 28.63 -58.75
CA THR A 928 -12.48 30.07 -58.87
C THR A 928 -13.47 31.23 -59.15
N SER A 929 -13.32 32.29 -58.32
CA SER A 929 -13.25 33.76 -58.63
C SER A 929 -14.48 34.49 -59.20
N PHE A 930 -14.92 35.66 -58.72
CA PHE A 930 -14.22 36.97 -58.65
C PHE A 930 -14.97 37.99 -57.73
N ALA A 931 -14.28 39.05 -57.27
CA ALA A 931 -14.84 40.26 -56.62
C ALA A 931 -15.23 41.35 -57.69
N PRO A 932 -15.71 42.60 -57.41
CA PRO A 932 -15.33 43.51 -56.29
C PRO A 932 -16.41 44.48 -55.70
N ASP A 933 -16.01 45.18 -54.62
CA ASP A 933 -16.26 46.58 -54.15
C ASP A 933 -17.50 47.40 -54.64
N ALA A 934 -18.11 48.34 -53.88
CA ALA A 934 -17.49 49.43 -53.10
C ALA A 934 -18.53 50.32 -52.33
N ALA A 935 -18.01 51.14 -51.39
CA ALA A 935 -18.57 52.41 -50.85
C ALA A 935 -19.83 52.33 -49.92
N ALA A 936 -20.07 53.23 -48.95
CA ALA A 936 -19.39 54.48 -48.56
C ALA A 936 -19.48 54.79 -47.05
N ALA A 937 -18.58 55.65 -46.55
CA ALA A 937 -18.68 56.41 -45.28
C ALA A 937 -19.22 57.85 -45.58
N PRO A 938 -19.21 58.89 -44.69
CA PRO A 938 -18.79 58.98 -43.27
C PRO A 938 -19.71 59.86 -42.36
N SER A 939 -19.36 60.00 -41.06
CA SER A 939 -19.39 61.24 -40.22
C SER A 939 -19.36 60.86 -38.72
N GLN A 940 -18.25 61.11 -38.01
CA GLN A 940 -17.90 62.29 -37.21
C GLN A 940 -18.47 62.31 -35.77
N SER A 941 -17.55 62.24 -34.81
CA SER A 941 -17.66 62.60 -33.38
C SER A 941 -17.62 64.13 -33.21
N PRO A 942 -17.85 64.70 -32.00
CA PRO A 942 -16.74 64.85 -31.02
C PRO A 942 -17.10 64.89 -29.49
N GLU A 943 -16.10 64.56 -28.65
CA GLU A 943 -15.75 65.21 -27.34
C GLU A 943 -16.75 65.19 -26.12
N THR A 944 -16.37 65.32 -24.83
CA THR A 944 -15.07 65.28 -24.09
C THR A 944 -15.20 64.96 -22.57
N ALA A 945 -14.15 64.30 -22.04
CA ALA A 945 -13.39 64.56 -20.79
C ALA A 945 -13.98 64.63 -19.34
N SER A 946 -13.42 63.75 -18.48
CA SER A 946 -12.83 64.02 -17.13
C SER A 946 -13.80 64.29 -15.94
N SER A 947 -13.47 64.13 -14.63
CA SER A 947 -12.28 63.68 -13.87
C SER A 947 -12.75 63.14 -12.48
N ALA A 948 -12.25 62.03 -11.91
CA ALA A 948 -11.06 61.85 -11.05
C ALA A 948 -11.25 62.04 -9.51
N ARG A 949 -10.46 61.26 -8.72
CA ARG A 949 -10.23 61.25 -7.24
C ARG A 949 -11.28 60.57 -6.33
N SER A 950 -10.96 60.05 -5.13
CA SER A 950 -9.90 59.11 -4.67
C SER A 950 -9.89 59.02 -3.11
N LEU A 951 -10.07 57.81 -2.52
CA LEU A 951 -9.49 57.24 -1.27
C LEU A 951 -9.48 58.07 0.07
N PRO A 952 -9.45 57.47 1.30
CA PRO A 952 -8.53 56.38 1.70
C PRO A 952 -8.98 55.34 2.77
N ARG A 953 -8.03 54.44 3.10
CA ARG A 953 -8.09 53.28 4.04
C ARG A 953 -8.13 53.61 5.54
N ARG A 954 -8.52 52.64 6.39
CA ARG A 954 -7.81 52.29 7.66
C ARG A 954 -8.10 50.85 8.17
N ARG A 955 -7.18 50.31 9.00
CA ARG A 955 -7.20 48.99 9.71
C ARG A 955 -7.22 49.23 11.23
N HIS A 956 -7.75 48.29 12.02
CA HIS A 956 -7.34 47.79 13.37
C HIS A 956 -8.51 46.92 13.93
N LYS A 957 -8.35 45.64 14.31
CA LYS A 957 -7.70 44.98 15.46
C LYS A 957 -8.46 45.08 16.82
N THR A 958 -8.41 43.96 17.54
CA THR A 958 -9.23 43.45 18.67
C THR A 958 -9.17 44.23 19.99
N ASP A 959 -10.11 43.95 20.92
CA ASP A 959 -9.83 43.26 22.21
C ASP A 959 -11.12 43.05 23.05
N TRP A 960 -11.20 41.93 23.79
CA TRP A 960 -12.18 41.69 24.87
C TRP A 960 -11.55 40.86 26.00
N ALA A 961 -11.77 41.26 27.25
CA ALA A 961 -11.10 40.73 28.43
C ALA A 961 -11.97 39.76 29.25
N ILE A 962 -11.33 38.79 29.92
CA ILE A 962 -11.98 37.75 30.75
C ILE A 962 -11.81 38.07 32.25
N ALA A 963 -12.85 37.83 33.04
CA ALA A 963 -12.86 37.98 34.50
C ALA A 963 -12.48 36.66 35.24
N PRO A 964 -11.97 36.72 36.49
CA PRO A 964 -11.34 35.56 37.15
C PRO A 964 -12.33 34.54 37.74
N GLN A 965 -11.88 33.28 37.86
CA GLN A 965 -12.66 32.09 38.25
C GLN A 965 -12.06 31.33 39.46
N PRO A 966 -12.84 30.48 40.18
CA PRO A 966 -12.46 29.89 41.48
C PRO A 966 -11.63 28.56 41.40
N PRO A 967 -11.03 28.10 42.52
CA PRO A 967 -9.78 27.34 42.49
C PRO A 967 -9.94 25.82 42.62
N ILE A 968 -10.59 25.15 41.66
CA ILE A 968 -10.74 23.68 41.66
C ILE A 968 -10.03 22.95 40.49
N PHE A 969 -9.37 23.71 39.60
CA PHE A 969 -8.34 23.19 38.70
C PHE A 969 -6.96 23.77 39.04
N TYR A 970 -5.96 22.91 39.23
CA TYR A 970 -4.59 23.32 39.54
C TYR A 970 -3.93 23.98 38.33
N TRP A 971 -3.57 25.26 38.44
CA TRP A 971 -2.90 26.01 37.38
C TRP A 971 -1.41 26.25 37.67
N PHE A 972 -0.60 26.24 36.61
CA PHE A 972 0.85 26.42 36.70
C PHE A 972 1.19 27.84 37.19
N GLY A 973 1.95 27.95 38.29
CA GLY A 973 2.44 29.25 38.80
C GLY A 973 1.78 29.79 40.07
N ALA A 974 0.82 29.08 40.68
CA ALA A 974 0.37 29.39 42.03
C ALA A 974 1.44 29.00 43.09
N LEU A 975 1.69 29.87 44.07
CA LEU A 975 2.64 29.63 45.17
C LEU A 975 2.05 28.64 46.19
N TYR A 976 2.34 27.36 46.01
CA TYR A 976 2.02 26.30 46.97
C TYR A 976 3.11 26.11 48.04
N SER A 977 2.74 25.43 49.13
CA SER A 977 3.71 24.87 50.08
C SER A 977 4.69 23.97 49.32
N PHE A 978 5.94 24.41 49.25
CA PHE A 978 7.03 23.77 48.48
C PHE A 978 7.19 22.29 48.84
N SER A 979 6.91 21.92 50.09
CA SER A 979 6.92 20.55 50.60
C SER A 979 5.91 19.63 49.90
N LEU A 980 4.68 20.09 49.66
CA LEU A 980 3.65 19.30 48.97
C LEU A 980 3.95 19.14 47.48
N LEU A 981 4.53 20.17 46.84
CA LEU A 981 4.96 20.08 45.45
C LEU A 981 6.14 19.10 45.28
N ILE A 982 7.13 19.16 46.18
CA ILE A 982 8.22 18.17 46.22
C ILE A 982 7.67 16.77 46.44
N GLN A 983 6.74 16.59 47.38
CA GLN A 983 6.13 15.28 47.65
C GLN A 983 5.42 14.75 46.39
N ALA A 984 4.60 15.56 45.72
CA ALA A 984 3.90 15.15 44.50
C ALA A 984 4.87 14.77 43.37
N VAL A 985 5.93 15.56 43.15
CA VAL A 985 6.96 15.26 42.14
C VAL A 985 7.73 13.98 42.47
N ILE A 986 8.08 13.75 43.74
CA ILE A 986 8.71 12.50 44.18
C ILE A 986 7.76 11.31 44.00
N THR A 987 6.48 11.44 44.37
CA THR A 987 5.48 10.38 44.19
C THR A 987 5.26 10.02 42.73
N VAL A 988 5.14 11.01 41.83
CA VAL A 988 5.05 10.77 40.38
C VAL A 988 6.34 10.15 39.85
N GLY A 989 7.51 10.65 40.24
CA GLY A 989 8.79 10.06 39.85
C GLY A 989 8.95 8.60 40.28
N VAL A 990 8.58 8.28 41.53
CA VAL A 990 8.57 6.90 42.05
C VAL A 990 7.52 6.03 41.33
N GLN A 991 6.34 6.56 41.00
CA GLN A 991 5.34 5.83 40.21
C GLN A 991 5.82 5.57 38.77
N VAL A 992 6.51 6.51 38.12
CA VAL A 992 7.10 6.33 36.78
C VAL A 992 8.25 5.32 36.82
N VAL A 993 9.10 5.35 37.85
CA VAL A 993 10.16 4.34 38.04
C VAL A 993 9.56 2.96 38.32
N LEU A 994 8.53 2.85 39.16
CA LEU A 994 7.83 1.60 39.41
C LEU A 994 7.09 1.09 38.15
N LEU A 995 6.52 1.98 37.34
CA LEU A 995 5.91 1.63 36.06
C LEU A 995 6.96 1.16 35.05
N LYS A 996 8.12 1.82 34.95
CA LYS A 996 9.24 1.40 34.10
C LYS A 996 9.77 0.03 34.54
N VAL A 997 10.03 -0.17 35.83
CA VAL A 997 10.41 -1.49 36.39
C VAL A 997 9.33 -2.54 36.14
N ALA A 998 8.04 -2.19 36.25
CA ALA A 998 6.94 -3.11 35.99
C ALA A 998 6.79 -3.45 34.49
N LEU A 999 7.11 -2.54 33.58
CA LEU A 999 7.13 -2.76 32.13
C LEU A 999 8.36 -3.57 31.69
N ASP A 1000 9.55 -3.21 32.19
CA ASP A 1000 10.82 -3.89 31.90
C ASP A 1000 10.86 -5.33 32.44
N ASN A 1001 10.09 -5.60 33.49
CA ASN A 1001 9.94 -6.92 34.09
C ASN A 1001 8.53 -7.51 33.84
N ARG A 1002 7.80 -6.99 32.84
CA ARG A 1002 6.54 -7.58 32.36
C ARG A 1002 6.89 -8.75 31.43
N PRO A 1003 6.64 -10.02 31.79
CA PRO A 1003 6.81 -11.10 30.82
C PRO A 1003 5.82 -10.92 29.68
N SER A 1004 6.27 -11.18 28.45
CA SER A 1004 5.43 -11.14 27.24
C SER A 1004 4.20 -12.05 27.40
N PRO A 1005 3.05 -11.71 26.76
CA PRO A 1005 1.81 -12.46 26.98
C PRO A 1005 1.84 -13.86 26.38
N GLY A 1006 2.31 -14.86 27.15
CA GLY A 1006 2.09 -16.28 26.86
C GLY A 1006 3.27 -17.06 26.33
N LEU A 1007 4.13 -17.55 27.23
CA LEU A 1007 4.77 -18.85 27.06
C LEU A 1007 4.24 -19.82 28.12
N LYS A 1008 3.93 -21.05 27.71
CA LYS A 1008 3.77 -22.20 28.60
C LYS A 1008 4.92 -23.17 28.31
N ASN A 1009 5.75 -23.39 29.33
CA ASN A 1009 6.67 -24.52 29.50
C ASN A 1009 7.98 -24.51 28.69
N SER A 1010 8.94 -23.69 29.13
CA SER A 1010 10.37 -24.06 29.19
C SER A 1010 11.03 -23.43 30.44
N VAL A 1011 12.17 -23.97 30.90
CA VAL A 1011 12.56 -24.00 32.33
C VAL A 1011 14.08 -23.77 32.47
N GLU A 1012 14.63 -22.92 33.36
CA GLU A 1012 14.00 -22.00 34.32
C GLU A 1012 14.80 -20.68 34.46
N HIS A 1013 14.13 -19.52 34.30
CA HIS A 1013 14.56 -18.23 34.88
C HIS A 1013 13.35 -17.57 35.56
N VAL A 1014 12.87 -18.21 36.62
CA VAL A 1014 11.68 -17.79 37.36
C VAL A 1014 12.11 -17.10 38.65
N PRO A 1015 11.93 -15.77 38.80
CA PRO A 1015 11.81 -15.23 40.14
C PRO A 1015 10.53 -15.82 40.76
N PHE A 1016 10.70 -16.56 41.87
CA PHE A 1016 9.66 -17.25 42.67
C PHE A 1016 9.16 -18.61 42.12
N SER A 1017 9.89 -19.69 42.42
CA SER A 1017 9.39 -21.08 42.39
C SER A 1017 9.59 -21.79 43.75
N SER A 1018 9.10 -23.04 43.86
CA SER A 1018 9.02 -23.92 45.05
C SER A 1018 7.85 -23.61 46.02
N VAL A 1019 7.04 -24.56 46.54
CA VAL A 1019 7.03 -26.05 46.50
C VAL A 1019 5.58 -26.62 46.40
N ASP A 1020 5.42 -27.65 45.57
CA ASP A 1020 4.45 -28.77 45.50
C ASP A 1020 3.00 -28.67 46.05
N ASN A 1021 2.01 -28.58 45.14
CA ASN A 1021 1.25 -29.76 44.66
C ASN A 1021 0.02 -29.36 43.81
N GLY A 1022 -0.07 -29.91 42.59
CA GLY A 1022 -1.34 -30.12 41.87
C GLY A 1022 -2.20 -28.90 41.50
N GLY A 1023 -1.87 -28.23 40.39
CA GLY A 1023 -2.82 -27.35 39.66
C GLY A 1023 -2.26 -25.98 39.27
N PHE A 1024 -2.02 -25.76 37.97
CA PHE A 1024 -1.54 -24.48 37.46
C PHE A 1024 -2.66 -23.43 37.38
N ALA A 1025 -2.77 -22.57 38.39
CA ALA A 1025 -3.46 -21.28 38.33
C ALA A 1025 -2.45 -20.14 38.24
N ARG A 1026 -2.65 -19.16 37.33
CA ARG A 1026 -1.77 -17.99 37.18
C ARG A 1026 -1.82 -17.10 38.44
N PRO A 1027 -0.68 -16.56 38.93
CA PRO A 1027 -0.65 -15.69 40.12
C PRO A 1027 -0.98 -14.22 39.78
N TYR A 1028 -2.25 -13.94 39.47
CA TYR A 1028 -2.76 -12.58 39.17
C TYR A 1028 -3.96 -12.19 40.05
N ASP A 1029 -3.95 -12.64 41.31
CA ASP A 1029 -5.10 -12.57 42.23
C ASP A 1029 -5.03 -11.45 43.28
N PHE A 1030 -4.19 -10.44 43.02
CA PHE A 1030 -4.16 -9.19 43.76
C PHE A 1030 -5.13 -8.18 43.10
N TRP A 1031 -6.00 -7.54 43.89
CA TRP A 1031 -7.08 -6.64 43.42
C TRP A 1031 -8.15 -7.25 42.47
N GLN A 1032 -8.10 -8.53 42.12
CA GLN A 1032 -9.22 -9.17 41.42
C GLN A 1032 -10.33 -9.64 42.39
N TRP A 1033 -11.39 -8.85 42.45
CA TRP A 1033 -12.63 -9.15 43.17
C TRP A 1033 -13.51 -10.14 42.37
N LYS A 1034 -13.11 -11.42 42.38
CA LYS A 1034 -13.65 -12.48 41.49
C LYS A 1034 -15.10 -12.96 41.77
N SER A 1035 -15.99 -12.13 42.31
CA SER A 1035 -17.40 -12.51 42.48
C SER A 1035 -18.36 -11.33 42.42
N ALA A 1036 -19.40 -11.48 41.60
CA ALA A 1036 -20.50 -10.55 41.30
C ALA A 1036 -20.18 -9.38 40.34
N LYS A 1037 -20.32 -9.66 39.03
CA LYS A 1037 -20.45 -8.65 37.94
C LYS A 1037 -21.35 -7.46 38.34
N PRO A 1038 -22.54 -7.66 38.97
CA PRO A 1038 -23.41 -6.55 39.38
C PRO A 1038 -22.76 -5.53 40.32
N VAL A 1039 -21.76 -5.92 41.13
CA VAL A 1039 -21.10 -5.01 42.08
C VAL A 1039 -20.03 -4.17 41.39
N VAL A 1040 -19.31 -4.72 40.41
CA VAL A 1040 -18.29 -3.99 39.63
C VAL A 1040 -18.97 -2.99 38.71
N ASP A 1041 -20.03 -3.39 38.01
CA ASP A 1041 -20.80 -2.49 37.15
C ASP A 1041 -21.51 -1.40 38.01
N SER A 1042 -22.05 -1.77 39.19
CA SER A 1042 -22.59 -0.79 40.14
C SER A 1042 -21.53 0.16 40.70
N TYR A 1043 -20.27 -0.28 40.85
CA TYR A 1043 -19.19 0.57 41.35
C TYR A 1043 -18.70 1.57 40.31
N TRP A 1044 -18.55 1.14 39.05
CA TRP A 1044 -18.24 2.05 37.93
C TRP A 1044 -19.38 3.01 37.64
N MET A 1045 -20.63 2.53 37.68
CA MET A 1045 -21.81 3.37 37.52
C MET A 1045 -22.01 4.32 38.71
N PHE A 1046 -21.70 3.88 39.95
CA PHE A 1046 -21.62 4.76 41.13
C PHE A 1046 -20.52 5.82 40.95
N LEU A 1047 -19.32 5.46 40.50
CA LEU A 1047 -18.25 6.40 40.22
C LEU A 1047 -18.65 7.42 39.14
N ALA A 1048 -19.30 6.97 38.05
CA ALA A 1048 -19.80 7.85 37.01
C ALA A 1048 -20.90 8.80 37.52
N TYR A 1049 -21.87 8.31 38.30
CA TYR A 1049 -22.88 9.16 38.93
C TYR A 1049 -22.31 10.08 40.01
N PHE A 1050 -21.30 9.64 40.76
CA PHE A 1050 -20.63 10.44 41.78
C PHE A 1050 -19.82 11.56 41.12
N VAL A 1051 -18.96 11.26 40.16
CA VAL A 1051 -18.23 12.26 39.36
C VAL A 1051 -19.21 13.21 38.64
N GLY A 1052 -20.30 12.69 38.06
CA GLY A 1052 -21.35 13.49 37.44
C GLY A 1052 -22.06 14.43 38.43
N ALA A 1053 -22.41 13.94 39.63
CA ALA A 1053 -23.05 14.73 40.67
C ALA A 1053 -22.11 15.78 41.27
N LEU A 1054 -20.84 15.44 41.50
CA LEU A 1054 -19.82 16.38 41.93
C LEU A 1054 -19.60 17.47 40.87
N THR A 1055 -19.56 17.10 39.59
CA THR A 1055 -19.46 18.05 38.46
C THR A 1055 -20.70 18.94 38.38
N PHE A 1056 -21.91 18.39 38.56
CA PHE A 1056 -23.15 19.17 38.62
C PHE A 1056 -23.13 20.19 39.76
N ILE A 1057 -22.74 19.79 40.98
CA ILE A 1057 -22.60 20.71 42.13
C ILE A 1057 -21.54 21.77 41.83
N GLN A 1058 -20.41 21.38 41.23
CA GLN A 1058 -19.29 22.26 40.93
C GLN A 1058 -19.62 23.33 39.89
N VAL A 1059 -20.40 22.98 38.86
CA VAL A 1059 -20.74 23.87 37.74
C VAL A 1059 -22.02 24.67 38.01
N LEU A 1060 -23.03 24.07 38.63
CA LEU A 1060 -24.38 24.62 38.73
C LEU A 1060 -24.80 25.05 40.15
N LEU A 1061 -24.02 24.70 41.18
CA LEU A 1061 -24.24 25.17 42.57
C LEU A 1061 -22.97 25.81 43.19
N PRO A 1062 -22.38 26.88 42.59
CA PRO A 1062 -21.16 27.52 43.09
C PRO A 1062 -21.12 27.89 44.59
N PRO A 1063 -22.21 28.35 45.25
CA PRO A 1063 -22.18 28.65 46.68
C PRO A 1063 -21.93 27.41 47.56
N LEU A 1064 -22.35 26.22 47.11
CA LEU A 1064 -22.14 24.96 47.82
C LEU A 1064 -20.73 24.41 47.54
N ALA A 1065 -20.32 24.45 46.27
CA ALA A 1065 -19.00 24.00 45.80
C ALA A 1065 -17.83 24.76 46.47
N ASN A 1066 -18.00 26.06 46.73
CA ASN A 1066 -17.00 26.89 47.41
C ASN A 1066 -17.13 26.88 48.95
N SER A 1067 -17.99 26.04 49.55
CA SER A 1067 -18.13 25.97 51.00
C SER A 1067 -17.07 25.04 51.63
N GLU A 1068 -16.36 25.53 52.66
CA GLU A 1068 -15.35 24.74 53.38
C GLU A 1068 -15.92 23.43 53.93
N SER A 1069 -17.19 23.42 54.34
CA SER A 1069 -17.89 22.22 54.82
C SER A 1069 -18.02 21.13 53.74
N TYR A 1070 -18.28 21.50 52.48
CA TYR A 1070 -18.40 20.56 51.36
C TYR A 1070 -17.03 20.03 50.93
N ILE A 1071 -16.04 20.92 50.83
CA ILE A 1071 -14.65 20.57 50.50
C ILE A 1071 -14.06 19.66 51.59
N GLY A 1072 -14.30 19.97 52.86
CA GLY A 1072 -13.91 19.15 54.00
C GLY A 1072 -14.59 17.77 53.98
N LEU A 1073 -15.89 17.70 53.68
CA LEU A 1073 -16.63 16.44 53.55
C LEU A 1073 -16.05 15.55 52.44
N LEU A 1074 -15.74 16.11 51.28
CA LEU A 1074 -15.07 15.40 50.18
C LEU A 1074 -13.70 14.85 50.60
N GLY A 1075 -12.90 15.66 51.31
CA GLY A 1075 -11.63 15.22 51.88
C GLY A 1075 -11.78 14.05 52.87
N TYR A 1076 -12.79 14.09 53.75
CA TYR A 1076 -13.08 13.00 54.68
C TYR A 1076 -13.51 11.72 53.95
N VAL A 1077 -14.34 11.82 52.91
CA VAL A 1077 -14.76 10.66 52.11
C VAL A 1077 -13.58 10.05 51.34
N GLY A 1078 -12.73 10.88 50.73
CA GLY A 1078 -11.54 10.41 50.00
C GLY A 1078 -10.57 9.62 50.89
N LEU A 1079 -10.23 10.14 52.07
CA LEU A 1079 -9.37 9.41 53.02
C LEU A 1079 -10.05 8.19 53.64
N ALA A 1080 -11.37 8.20 53.84
CA ALA A 1080 -12.09 7.02 54.34
C ALA A 1080 -12.08 5.86 53.34
N VAL A 1081 -12.19 6.17 52.04
CA VAL A 1081 -12.03 5.17 50.97
C VAL A 1081 -10.58 4.67 50.94
N GLU A 1082 -9.58 5.56 50.89
CA GLU A 1082 -8.16 5.16 50.89
C GLU A 1082 -7.82 4.24 52.09
N ALA A 1083 -8.22 4.64 53.30
CA ALA A 1083 -7.91 3.93 54.53
C ALA A 1083 -8.58 2.56 54.66
N THR A 1084 -9.60 2.24 53.84
CA THR A 1084 -10.30 0.95 53.86
C THR A 1084 -9.88 0.00 52.73
N LEU A 1085 -9.09 0.46 51.75
CA LEU A 1085 -8.57 -0.34 50.65
C LEU A 1085 -7.84 -1.64 51.06
N PRO A 1086 -7.09 -1.73 52.18
CA PRO A 1086 -6.40 -2.98 52.55
C PRO A 1086 -7.31 -4.07 53.16
N LEU A 1087 -8.47 -3.70 53.72
CA LEU A 1087 -9.38 -4.60 54.44
C LEU A 1087 -9.81 -5.86 53.66
N PRO A 1088 -10.17 -5.78 52.36
CA PRO A 1088 -10.61 -6.95 51.58
C PRO A 1088 -9.49 -8.00 51.44
N GLN A 1089 -8.24 -7.55 51.29
CA GLN A 1089 -7.09 -8.45 51.25
C GLN A 1089 -6.79 -9.03 52.63
N ILE A 1090 -6.93 -8.24 53.70
CA ILE A 1090 -6.83 -8.73 55.09
C ILE A 1090 -7.83 -9.88 55.35
N PHE A 1091 -9.09 -9.73 54.91
CA PHE A 1091 -10.10 -10.77 55.02
C PHE A 1091 -9.79 -11.98 54.13
N LYS A 1092 -9.32 -11.77 52.89
CA LYS A 1092 -8.91 -12.83 51.96
C LYS A 1092 -7.78 -13.67 52.57
N ASN A 1093 -6.70 -13.04 53.04
CA ASN A 1093 -5.56 -13.67 53.71
C ASN A 1093 -5.99 -14.45 54.97
N HIS A 1094 -6.88 -13.90 55.80
CA HIS A 1094 -7.37 -14.59 56.99
C HIS A 1094 -8.19 -15.86 56.65
N LYS A 1095 -8.94 -15.80 55.54
CA LYS A 1095 -9.78 -16.91 55.07
C LYS A 1095 -8.97 -17.98 54.32
N SER A 1096 -7.98 -17.58 53.52
CA SER A 1096 -7.06 -18.50 52.81
C SER A 1096 -5.95 -19.06 53.70
N ARG A 1097 -5.66 -18.42 54.85
CA ARG A 1097 -4.50 -18.68 55.71
C ARG A 1097 -3.17 -18.65 54.95
N SER A 1098 -3.10 -17.82 53.92
CA SER A 1098 -1.96 -17.70 53.01
C SER A 1098 -1.83 -16.28 52.48
N CYS A 1099 -0.59 -15.80 52.42
CA CYS A 1099 -0.21 -14.54 51.75
C CYS A 1099 0.59 -14.81 50.45
N ALA A 1100 0.45 -15.99 49.85
CA ALA A 1100 1.16 -16.38 48.63
C ALA A 1100 0.95 -15.37 47.49
N GLY A 1101 2.04 -14.96 46.84
CA GLY A 1101 2.04 -13.93 45.78
C GLY A 1101 2.23 -12.49 46.27
N PHE A 1102 2.22 -12.24 47.59
CA PHE A 1102 2.43 -10.89 48.15
C PHE A 1102 3.92 -10.64 48.45
N ARG A 1103 4.48 -9.50 48.02
CA ARG A 1103 5.90 -9.16 48.24
C ARG A 1103 6.09 -8.29 49.48
N LEU A 1104 6.98 -8.70 50.38
CA LEU A 1104 7.33 -7.96 51.61
C LEU A 1104 7.83 -6.54 51.34
N SER A 1105 8.50 -6.29 50.21
CA SER A 1105 8.99 -4.95 49.84
C SER A 1105 7.87 -3.95 49.55
N VAL A 1106 6.75 -4.40 48.96
CA VAL A 1106 5.57 -3.56 48.70
C VAL A 1106 4.92 -3.18 50.03
N LEU A 1107 4.74 -4.16 50.91
CA LEU A 1107 4.19 -3.97 52.24
C LEU A 1107 5.07 -3.05 53.11
N ALA A 1108 6.39 -3.20 53.05
CA ALA A 1108 7.33 -2.32 53.72
C ALA A 1108 7.24 -0.88 53.18
N ALA A 1109 7.14 -0.70 51.86
CA ALA A 1109 6.98 0.62 51.25
C ALA A 1109 5.67 1.30 51.68
N TRP A 1110 4.57 0.55 51.80
CA TRP A 1110 3.29 1.07 52.29
C TRP A 1110 3.33 1.46 53.76
N ILE A 1111 3.85 0.58 54.63
CA ILE A 1111 4.04 0.89 56.06
C ILE A 1111 4.94 2.11 56.26
N ILE A 1112 6.04 2.24 55.49
CA ILE A 1112 6.92 3.42 55.54
C ILE A 1112 6.18 4.68 55.05
N GLY A 1113 5.44 4.59 53.94
CA GLY A 1113 4.64 5.69 53.40
C GLY A 1113 3.59 6.19 54.39
N ASP A 1114 2.89 5.28 55.05
CA ASP A 1114 1.88 5.59 56.06
C ASP A 1114 2.49 6.13 57.36
N ILE A 1115 3.66 5.63 57.79
CA ILE A 1115 4.41 6.20 58.91
C ILE A 1115 4.86 7.64 58.57
N MET A 1116 5.29 7.91 57.33
CA MET A 1116 5.61 9.27 56.89
C MET A 1116 4.36 10.17 56.82
N LYS A 1117 3.24 9.66 56.29
CA LYS A 1117 1.94 10.36 56.25
C LYS A 1117 1.47 10.71 57.67
N LEU A 1118 1.57 9.77 58.61
CA LEU A 1118 1.27 9.98 60.03
C LEU A 1118 2.22 10.96 60.70
N SER A 1119 3.53 10.87 60.43
CA SER A 1119 4.52 11.81 60.95
C SER A 1119 4.19 13.24 60.52
N TYR A 1120 3.77 13.44 59.26
CA TYR A 1120 3.25 14.74 58.81
C TYR A 1120 1.97 15.13 59.55
N PHE A 1121 0.98 14.23 59.64
CA PHE A 1121 -0.30 14.52 60.29
C PHE A 1121 -0.18 14.92 61.78
N PHE A 1122 0.79 14.38 62.52
CA PHE A 1122 0.96 14.63 63.94
C PHE A 1122 2.08 15.63 64.30
N CYS A 1123 3.10 15.80 63.44
CA CYS A 1123 4.22 16.72 63.69
C CYS A 1123 4.17 18.02 62.87
N SER A 1124 3.25 18.17 61.90
CA SER A 1124 3.02 19.46 61.24
C SER A 1124 2.53 20.51 62.25
N GLN A 1125 2.98 21.74 62.07
CA GLN A 1125 2.51 22.92 62.83
C GLN A 1125 1.12 23.40 62.35
N GLU A 1126 0.62 22.85 61.23
CA GLU A 1126 -0.69 23.17 60.67
C GLU A 1126 -1.82 22.40 61.37
N VAL A 1127 -3.01 23.01 61.46
CA VAL A 1127 -4.18 22.41 62.13
C VAL A 1127 -4.83 21.36 61.24
N ILE A 1128 -4.28 20.15 61.25
CA ILE A 1128 -4.79 19.01 60.48
C ILE A 1128 -6.04 18.43 61.17
N PRO A 1129 -7.19 18.29 60.48
CA PRO A 1129 -8.42 17.77 61.06
C PRO A 1129 -8.25 16.37 61.68
N TRP A 1130 -8.86 16.16 62.85
CA TRP A 1130 -8.74 14.89 63.58
C TRP A 1130 -9.23 13.67 62.78
N ALA A 1131 -10.20 13.84 61.88
CA ALA A 1131 -10.64 12.75 60.98
C ALA A 1131 -9.51 12.25 60.07
N PHE A 1132 -8.66 13.13 59.52
CA PHE A 1132 -7.53 12.74 58.67
C PHE A 1132 -6.48 11.96 59.48
N ARG A 1133 -6.21 12.40 60.71
CA ARG A 1133 -5.37 11.69 61.68
C ARG A 1133 -5.90 10.29 61.99
N MET A 1134 -7.21 10.15 62.19
CA MET A 1134 -7.85 8.86 62.47
C MET A 1134 -7.85 7.93 61.25
N CYS A 1135 -8.10 8.44 60.04
CA CYS A 1135 -8.02 7.64 58.80
C CYS A 1135 -6.58 7.16 58.54
N GLY A 1136 -5.58 8.04 58.66
CA GLY A 1136 -4.17 7.65 58.52
C GLY A 1136 -3.71 6.64 59.58
N LEU A 1137 -4.19 6.76 60.83
CA LEU A 1137 -3.92 5.76 61.87
C LEU A 1137 -4.56 4.41 61.53
N PHE A 1138 -5.80 4.42 61.03
CA PHE A 1138 -6.51 3.21 60.66
C PHE A 1138 -5.86 2.49 59.46
N GLN A 1139 -5.45 3.23 58.43
CA GLN A 1139 -4.73 2.69 57.27
C GLN A 1139 -3.42 2.03 57.70
N CYS A 1140 -2.59 2.74 58.50
CA CYS A 1140 -1.33 2.21 59.00
C CYS A 1140 -1.53 0.95 59.87
N VAL A 1141 -2.60 0.89 60.69
CA VAL A 1141 -2.95 -0.30 61.48
C VAL A 1141 -3.35 -1.47 60.57
N CYS A 1142 -4.08 -1.22 59.48
CA CYS A 1142 -4.43 -2.26 58.51
C CYS A 1142 -3.18 -2.82 57.81
N ASP A 1143 -2.26 -1.97 57.38
CA ASP A 1143 -1.02 -2.40 56.70
C ASP A 1143 -0.04 -3.09 57.67
N LEU A 1144 0.09 -2.62 58.91
CA LEU A 1144 0.80 -3.35 59.96
C LEU A 1144 0.16 -4.73 60.24
N TYR A 1145 -1.17 -4.83 60.18
CA TYR A 1145 -1.87 -6.11 60.35
C TYR A 1145 -1.69 -7.05 59.14
N LEU A 1146 -1.60 -6.53 57.91
CA LEU A 1146 -1.11 -7.30 56.75
C LEU A 1146 0.33 -7.80 56.99
N GLY A 1147 1.19 -6.99 57.61
CA GLY A 1147 2.53 -7.40 58.06
C GLY A 1147 2.51 -8.58 59.03
N VAL A 1148 1.63 -8.54 60.03
CA VAL A 1148 1.42 -9.65 60.97
C VAL A 1148 0.88 -10.89 60.27
N GLN A 1149 -0.10 -10.75 59.36
CA GLN A 1149 -0.62 -11.88 58.57
C GLN A 1149 0.45 -12.50 57.68
N PHE A 1150 1.29 -11.69 57.03
CA PHE A 1150 2.41 -12.17 56.24
C PHE A 1150 3.38 -12.98 57.09
N TRP A 1151 3.80 -12.46 58.25
CA TRP A 1151 4.68 -13.18 59.18
C TRP A 1151 4.04 -14.49 59.70
N MET A 1152 2.77 -14.45 60.10
CA MET A 1152 2.06 -15.63 60.63
C MET A 1152 1.81 -16.72 59.58
N TYR A 1153 1.52 -16.35 58.32
CA TYR A 1153 1.15 -17.32 57.28
C TYR A 1153 2.33 -17.74 56.40
N SER A 1154 3.43 -16.98 56.36
CA SER A 1154 4.69 -17.41 55.73
C SER A 1154 5.61 -18.19 56.69
N GLY A 1155 5.42 -18.08 58.01
CA GLY A 1155 6.25 -18.76 59.03
C GLY A 1155 5.96 -20.25 59.26
N ALA A 1156 4.99 -20.85 58.55
CA ALA A 1156 4.50 -22.21 58.82
C ALA A 1156 5.49 -23.33 58.43
N SER A 1157 6.51 -23.05 57.61
CA SER A 1157 7.48 -24.05 57.13
C SER A 1157 8.55 -24.46 58.16
N PHE A 1158 8.52 -23.90 59.39
CA PHE A 1158 9.56 -24.11 60.41
C PHE A 1158 9.07 -24.92 61.64
N ARG A 1159 8.40 -26.07 61.42
CA ARG A 1159 8.20 -27.16 62.41
C ARG A 1159 7.45 -28.38 61.83
N THR A 1160 8.16 -29.44 61.48
CA THR A 1160 8.07 -30.82 62.07
C THR A 1160 8.88 -31.82 61.23
N ALA A 1161 9.51 -32.79 61.90
CA ALA A 1161 10.45 -33.73 61.27
C ALA A 1161 9.88 -35.16 61.20
N GLY A 1162 10.33 -35.95 60.21
CA GLY A 1162 9.98 -37.38 60.09
C GLY A 1162 10.67 -38.08 58.91
N SER A 1163 11.87 -38.64 59.13
CA SER A 1163 12.65 -39.43 58.14
C SER A 1163 12.05 -40.85 57.96
N PRO A 1164 12.28 -41.58 56.83
CA PRO A 1164 13.53 -42.34 56.68
C PRO A 1164 14.10 -42.60 55.25
N ARG A 1165 15.45 -42.62 55.17
CA ARG A 1165 16.36 -43.43 54.29
C ARG A 1165 16.62 -43.04 52.81
N GLY A 1166 17.89 -42.67 52.52
CA GLY A 1166 18.46 -42.24 51.22
C GLY A 1166 18.90 -43.38 50.26
N PRO A 1167 20.12 -43.38 49.64
CA PRO A 1167 21.33 -42.59 49.92
C PRO A 1167 22.02 -41.84 48.73
N SER A 1168 22.85 -40.85 49.09
CA SER A 1168 24.12 -40.41 48.44
C SER A 1168 24.20 -40.09 46.93
N GLY A 1169 24.42 -38.81 46.63
CA GLY A 1169 24.96 -38.29 45.38
C GLY A 1169 25.31 -36.81 45.53
N SER A 1170 26.45 -36.50 46.16
CA SER A 1170 26.86 -35.13 46.54
C SER A 1170 27.40 -34.32 45.37
N PHE A 1171 27.12 -33.01 45.32
CA PHE A 1171 28.14 -31.99 45.04
C PHE A 1171 27.76 -30.64 45.69
N ASN A 1172 28.76 -29.93 46.23
CA ASN A 1172 28.63 -28.59 46.81
C ASN A 1172 28.74 -27.52 45.72
N VAL A 1173 28.12 -26.36 45.95
CA VAL A 1173 28.55 -25.08 45.35
C VAL A 1173 28.63 -24.04 46.47
N GLU A 1174 29.75 -23.32 46.54
CA GLU A 1174 29.96 -22.23 47.49
C GLU A 1174 29.20 -20.95 47.09
N GLU A 1175 28.79 -20.19 48.09
CA GLU A 1175 28.19 -18.86 47.98
C GLU A 1175 29.28 -17.79 47.86
N LYS A 1176 29.15 -16.83 46.92
CA LYS A 1176 29.96 -15.59 46.93
C LYS A 1176 29.39 -14.42 46.11
N ASP A 1177 28.81 -13.48 46.85
CA ASP A 1177 28.87 -12.01 46.71
C ASP A 1177 29.12 -11.34 45.35
N ILE A 1178 28.03 -10.79 44.81
CA ILE A 1178 27.82 -9.34 44.57
C ILE A 1178 29.09 -8.45 44.60
N ARG A 1179 29.42 -7.82 43.46
CA ARG A 1179 29.91 -6.42 43.41
C ARG A 1179 29.41 -5.66 42.19
N MET A 1180 29.34 -4.34 42.34
CA MET A 1180 28.80 -3.38 41.37
C MET A 1180 29.81 -3.05 40.26
N THR A 1181 29.31 -2.97 39.03
CA THR A 1181 29.57 -1.88 38.06
C THR A 1181 28.34 -1.78 37.16
#